data_AF-A0A813TFE9-F1
#
_entry.id   AF-A0A813TFE9-F1
#
_cell.length_a   1.000
_cell.length_b   1.000
_cell.length_c   1.000
_cell.angle_alpha   90.00
_cell.angle_beta   90.00
_cell.angle_gamma   90.00
#
_symmetry.space_group_name_H-M   'P 1'
#
loop_
_entity.id
_entity.type
_entity.pdbx_description
1 polymer ?
#
loop_
_entity_poly.entity_id
_entity_poly.type
_entity_poly.pdbx_seq_one_letter_code
_entity_poly.pdbx_strand_id
1 'polypeptide(L)'
;MLSSSSSFHYSQFCFILSFLITFTSAYIDPSTTNPQLIKRFEYKLSFKGPHLAFKDGSVPFWTFGGSAIASEDQVRVTPSIRSQRGWIWSKNTLGADNWVLDVKLRVTGRGRIGADGMAIWFTEQAGVEGPVFGSNDQWKGLGIFLDSFDNDALYDHQRDGSGQIQGNCIRDFRNKPLPIRLKIEYINNGLTLYVNNGLTQDDNAFEFCTRVEQPNLPKIGYLGVSAATGGLADDHDVLEFLSYSYVDKQSMANQATDEQMKKYREEYEKYEEDLKKQREDYRKDHPDATPPVDEKSLYESEYDREFRTILEGQDQIRFALTNIDRKMAEMLGRVERLQGTNQPVPTGIQGGGNIPSDVARVQDINRVITSHGDITRTVQSLSQILSDLQQKVTYLQTQASAGGKVTGTINQGGSLDNTALNEIKDALKVIKQETGVLMQRGTIKCPTSDNGTCMGPFLFLSIIVVQCVVIIGYFIYNQEAATAASPEKDQADADDKKLKQQKYQELEKMKFRPLYLDAQATTPMDPRVLDSMLPFMTHLYGNPHSRTHAYGWESEKAVEESREKVARLIGADAKEIIFTSGATESNNIAVKGVARFYKEKKKHVITTQTEHKCVLDSCRVLESEGFKVTYLPVQQNGLIDLQQLESVLTPDTSICSIMTVNNEIGVRQPVKEIGKLCRSKKVFFHTDAAQAVGKIPLNVNDMNIDLMSISGHKLYGPKGIGALYIRRRPRVRIDPIQTGGGQERNVRSGTVPTPLVVGLGTACQLAEEEMSYDQQRISKLAKRLIDGLSKRCTNVILNGDAQARYDGCVNLSFAYIEGESLLMALKDIALSSGSACTSASLEPSYVLRAIGADDDLAHSSIRFGIGRFSTEQEIDYTIEKTVEHVKRLREMSPLWEMVQEGIDIKSIKWSQH
;
A
#
# COMPACT_ATOMS: atom_id res chain seq x y z
N MET A 1 -79.56 -17.71 31.26
CA MET A 1 -79.44 -16.27 31.58
C MET A 1 -78.06 -16.06 32.19
N LEU A 2 -77.09 -15.68 31.34
CA LEU A 2 -76.34 -14.41 31.42
C LEU A 2 -75.38 -14.41 32.63
N SER A 3 -74.08 -14.70 32.49
CA SER A 3 -73.03 -14.04 31.67
C SER A 3 -73.04 -12.51 31.84
N SER A 4 -72.08 -11.97 32.60
CA SER A 4 -71.36 -10.70 32.32
C SER A 4 -70.80 -10.09 33.61
N SER A 5 -69.52 -10.33 33.92
CA SER A 5 -68.74 -9.41 34.79
C SER A 5 -67.24 -9.69 34.86
N SER A 6 -66.70 -10.68 34.15
CA SER A 6 -65.25 -10.95 34.09
C SER A 6 -64.59 -10.61 32.75
N SER A 7 -65.34 -10.01 31.81
CA SER A 7 -64.83 -9.65 30.46
C SER A 7 -64.55 -8.15 30.28
N PHE A 8 -64.84 -7.31 31.28
CA PHE A 8 -64.79 -5.85 31.12
C PHE A 8 -63.40 -5.22 31.34
N HIS A 9 -62.47 -5.89 32.04
CA HIS A 9 -61.12 -5.35 32.24
C HIS A 9 -60.10 -5.76 31.17
N TYR A 10 -60.36 -6.83 30.42
CA TYR A 10 -59.48 -7.22 29.29
C TYR A 10 -59.78 -6.43 28.01
N SER A 11 -61.05 -6.11 27.74
CA SER A 11 -61.43 -5.33 26.55
C SER A 11 -60.98 -3.86 26.64
N GLN A 12 -60.93 -3.27 27.84
CA GLN A 12 -60.48 -1.89 28.04
C GLN A 12 -58.96 -1.75 27.90
N PHE A 13 -58.20 -2.76 28.33
CA PHE A 13 -56.75 -2.81 28.15
C PHE A 13 -56.36 -3.01 26.68
N CYS A 14 -57.07 -3.87 25.94
CA CYS A 14 -56.83 -4.06 24.50
C CYS A 14 -57.25 -2.85 23.64
N PHE A 15 -58.30 -2.12 24.00
CA PHE A 15 -58.68 -0.89 23.28
C PHE A 15 -57.69 0.25 23.53
N ILE A 16 -57.17 0.40 24.74
CA ILE A 16 -56.15 1.42 25.05
C ILE A 16 -54.82 1.08 24.36
N LEU A 17 -54.44 -0.21 24.32
CA LEU A 17 -53.24 -0.65 23.62
C LEU A 17 -53.38 -0.49 22.09
N SER A 18 -54.55 -0.79 21.52
CA SER A 18 -54.82 -0.58 20.09
C SER A 18 -54.87 0.90 19.72
N PHE A 19 -55.39 1.77 20.59
CA PHE A 19 -55.44 3.22 20.36
C PHE A 19 -54.06 3.87 20.46
N LEU A 20 -53.21 3.41 21.39
CA LEU A 20 -51.81 3.82 21.50
C LEU A 20 -50.96 3.34 20.32
N ILE A 21 -51.21 2.14 19.78
CA ILE A 21 -50.52 1.62 18.60
C ILE A 21 -50.95 2.40 17.33
N THR A 22 -52.21 2.81 17.21
CA THR A 22 -52.66 3.64 16.06
C THR A 22 -52.24 5.11 16.16
N PHE A 23 -52.08 5.68 17.37
CA PHE A 23 -51.58 7.05 17.55
C PHE A 23 -50.06 7.16 17.38
N THR A 24 -49.32 6.10 17.68
CA THR A 24 -47.86 6.05 17.44
C THR A 24 -47.50 5.76 15.98
N SER A 25 -48.42 5.21 15.19
CA SER A 25 -48.25 5.07 13.73
C SER A 25 -48.60 6.32 12.92
N ALA A 26 -49.06 7.41 13.54
CA ALA A 26 -49.46 8.64 12.86
C ALA A 26 -48.50 9.84 13.07
N TYR A 27 -47.40 9.64 13.80
CA TYR A 27 -46.39 10.67 14.07
C TYR A 27 -44.95 10.17 13.91
N ILE A 28 -44.74 9.26 12.96
CA ILE A 28 -43.41 9.05 12.38
C ILE A 28 -43.42 9.77 11.03
N ASP A 29 -42.99 11.02 11.07
CA ASP A 29 -42.58 11.74 9.87
C ASP A 29 -41.48 10.90 9.18
N PRO A 30 -41.61 10.50 7.89
CA PRO A 30 -40.62 9.63 7.24
C PRO A 30 -39.25 10.30 6.99
N SER A 31 -38.97 11.43 7.61
CA SER A 31 -37.87 12.35 7.27
C SER A 31 -36.61 12.20 8.13
N THR A 32 -36.51 11.23 9.04
CA THR A 32 -35.34 11.08 9.94
C THR A 32 -34.69 9.70 9.93
N THR A 33 -34.56 9.08 8.76
CA THR A 33 -33.43 8.16 8.53
C THR A 33 -32.24 8.98 8.04
N ASN A 34 -31.17 9.04 8.83
CA ASN A 34 -29.90 9.64 8.42
C ASN A 34 -29.45 8.92 7.13
N PRO A 35 -29.44 9.56 5.95
CA PRO A 35 -29.15 8.88 4.70
C PRO A 35 -27.72 8.34 4.79
N GLN A 36 -27.55 7.03 4.57
CA GLN A 36 -26.22 6.43 4.44
C GLN A 36 -25.59 6.93 3.13
N LEU A 37 -24.91 8.07 3.23
CA LEU A 37 -24.17 8.70 2.14
C LEU A 37 -23.02 7.80 1.71
N ILE A 38 -23.06 7.30 0.47
CA ILE A 38 -21.98 6.49 -0.12
C ILE A 38 -20.99 7.43 -0.81
N LYS A 39 -19.71 7.35 -0.40
CA LYS A 39 -18.60 8.09 -1.02
C LYS A 39 -18.29 7.51 -2.41
N ARG A 40 -18.37 8.33 -3.46
CA ARG A 40 -18.04 8.02 -4.85
C ARG A 40 -16.86 8.89 -5.29
N PHE A 41 -15.86 8.30 -5.93
CA PHE A 41 -14.70 9.02 -6.45
C PHE A 41 -15.00 9.60 -7.84
N GLU A 42 -14.69 10.87 -8.06
CA GLU A 42 -14.95 11.59 -9.32
C GLU A 42 -13.68 11.71 -10.17
N TYR A 43 -13.41 10.67 -10.97
CA TYR A 43 -12.14 10.57 -11.71
C TYR A 43 -11.92 11.72 -12.72
N LYS A 44 -12.99 12.20 -13.40
CA LYS A 44 -12.89 13.29 -14.40
C LYS A 44 -12.64 14.67 -13.78
N LEU A 45 -12.74 14.75 -12.46
CA LEU A 45 -12.62 15.95 -11.65
C LEU A 45 -11.44 15.82 -10.67
N SER A 46 -10.53 14.88 -10.95
CA SER A 46 -9.39 14.57 -10.10
C SER A 46 -8.12 14.42 -10.93
N PHE A 47 -6.97 14.82 -10.39
CA PHE A 47 -5.65 14.53 -10.95
C PHE A 47 -4.64 14.24 -9.84
N LYS A 48 -3.61 13.45 -10.15
CA LYS A 48 -2.55 13.05 -9.20
C LYS A 48 -1.29 12.65 -9.97
N GLY A 49 -0.12 13.07 -9.51
CA GLY A 49 1.16 12.57 -10.03
C GLY A 49 1.56 11.20 -9.44
N PRO A 50 2.42 10.41 -10.12
CA PRO A 50 3.01 10.65 -11.44
C PRO A 50 2.07 10.28 -12.62
N HIS A 51 2.40 10.75 -13.83
CA HIS A 51 1.64 10.66 -15.09
C HIS A 51 0.43 11.59 -15.22
N LEU A 52 0.53 12.80 -14.66
CA LEU A 52 -0.51 13.82 -14.70
C LEU A 52 -0.68 14.45 -16.09
N ALA A 53 0.43 14.85 -16.72
CA ALA A 53 0.45 15.43 -18.05
C ALA A 53 0.82 14.38 -19.11
N PHE A 54 0.14 14.42 -20.26
CA PHE A 54 0.53 13.65 -21.44
C PHE A 54 1.82 14.22 -22.07
N LYS A 55 2.43 13.47 -23.00
CA LYS A 55 3.66 13.91 -23.70
C LYS A 55 3.48 15.21 -24.50
N ASP A 56 2.25 15.58 -24.81
CA ASP A 56 1.88 16.85 -25.45
C ASP A 56 1.73 18.02 -24.46
N GLY A 57 1.97 17.77 -23.16
CA GLY A 57 1.82 18.75 -22.08
C GLY A 57 0.38 18.95 -21.61
N SER A 58 -0.61 18.27 -22.19
CA SER A 58 -2.01 18.42 -21.79
C SER A 58 -2.35 17.62 -20.53
N VAL A 59 -3.27 18.14 -19.71
CA VAL A 59 -3.79 17.44 -18.52
C VAL A 59 -5.17 16.85 -18.87
N PRO A 60 -5.40 15.53 -18.72
CA PRO A 60 -6.69 14.91 -19.03
C PRO A 60 -7.83 15.57 -18.25
N PHE A 61 -8.94 15.91 -18.91
CA PHE A 61 -10.13 16.53 -18.30
C PHE A 61 -9.93 17.92 -17.65
N TRP A 62 -8.74 18.50 -17.72
CA TRP A 62 -8.44 19.82 -17.19
C TRP A 62 -7.85 20.73 -18.28
N THR A 63 -8.02 22.03 -18.10
CA THR A 63 -7.44 23.08 -18.94
C THR A 63 -6.63 23.99 -18.05
N PHE A 64 -5.38 24.27 -18.41
CA PHE A 64 -4.53 25.19 -17.69
C PHE A 64 -4.02 26.28 -18.64
N GLY A 65 -3.65 27.43 -18.08
CA GLY A 65 -3.23 28.60 -18.85
C GLY A 65 -2.52 29.65 -17.99
N GLY A 66 -2.13 30.75 -18.63
CA GLY A 66 -1.24 31.76 -18.05
C GLY A 66 0.19 31.22 -17.92
N SER A 67 0.79 31.39 -16.74
CA SER A 67 2.13 30.91 -16.38
C SER A 67 2.16 29.48 -15.84
N ALA A 68 1.04 28.76 -15.88
CA ALA A 68 0.95 27.39 -15.35
C ALA A 68 1.68 26.38 -16.24
N ILE A 69 2.45 25.49 -15.63
CA ILE A 69 3.24 24.45 -16.29
C ILE A 69 2.83 23.10 -15.68
N ALA A 70 2.26 22.22 -16.49
CA ALA A 70 1.98 20.84 -16.10
C ALA A 70 3.19 19.94 -16.40
N SER A 71 3.62 19.16 -15.42
CA SER A 71 4.63 18.12 -15.56
C SER A 71 4.03 16.74 -15.29
N GLU A 72 4.82 15.67 -15.46
CA GLU A 72 4.36 14.32 -15.18
C GLU A 72 4.00 14.12 -13.70
N ASP A 73 4.62 14.84 -12.78
CA ASP A 73 4.52 14.66 -11.33
C ASP A 73 3.64 15.70 -10.61
N GLN A 74 3.46 16.90 -11.17
CA GLN A 74 2.72 17.99 -10.53
C GLN A 74 2.24 19.04 -11.55
N VAL A 75 1.37 19.95 -11.11
CA VAL A 75 1.05 21.18 -11.84
C VAL A 75 1.63 22.36 -11.08
N ARG A 76 2.62 23.02 -11.69
CA ARG A 76 3.15 24.28 -11.20
C ARG A 76 2.25 25.42 -11.67
N VAL A 77 1.44 25.97 -10.79
CA VAL A 77 0.46 27.01 -11.12
C VAL A 77 1.15 28.33 -11.39
N THR A 78 2.14 28.71 -10.57
CA THR A 78 3.06 29.81 -10.88
C THR A 78 4.48 29.44 -10.47
N PRO A 79 5.50 29.81 -11.27
CA PRO A 79 6.89 29.65 -10.89
C PRO A 79 7.34 30.78 -9.95
N SER A 80 8.49 30.61 -9.30
CA SER A 80 9.17 31.61 -8.48
C SER A 80 9.74 32.80 -9.30
N ILE A 81 8.90 33.42 -10.12
CA ILE A 81 9.16 34.61 -10.93
C ILE A 81 8.12 35.65 -10.53
N ARG A 82 8.50 36.95 -10.51
CA ARG A 82 7.59 38.05 -10.17
C ARG A 82 6.54 38.26 -11.27
N SER A 83 5.39 38.82 -10.91
CA SER A 83 4.33 39.24 -11.83
C SER A 83 3.81 38.12 -12.75
N GLN A 84 3.73 36.88 -12.22
CA GLN A 84 3.16 35.73 -12.94
C GLN A 84 1.75 35.46 -12.46
N ARG A 85 0.91 34.93 -13.37
CA ARG A 85 -0.46 34.49 -13.06
C ARG A 85 -0.70 33.20 -13.80
N GLY A 86 -1.15 32.17 -13.11
CA GLY A 86 -1.47 30.89 -13.75
C GLY A 86 -2.67 30.25 -13.10
N TRP A 87 -3.31 29.36 -13.85
CA TRP A 87 -4.54 28.72 -13.45
C TRP A 87 -4.70 27.35 -14.10
N ILE A 88 -5.49 26.50 -13.46
CA ILE A 88 -5.94 25.21 -13.96
C ILE A 88 -7.40 24.98 -13.54
N TRP A 89 -8.26 24.61 -14.49
CA TRP A 89 -9.71 24.44 -14.32
C TRP A 89 -10.19 23.12 -14.91
N SER A 90 -11.20 22.50 -14.29
CA SER A 90 -11.82 21.29 -14.80
C SER A 90 -12.64 21.59 -16.07
N LYS A 91 -12.62 20.67 -17.04
CA LYS A 91 -13.47 20.76 -18.25
C LYS A 91 -14.92 20.39 -17.96
N ASN A 92 -15.15 19.59 -16.93
CA ASN A 92 -16.46 19.13 -16.49
C ASN A 92 -16.85 19.82 -15.18
N THR A 93 -18.15 19.85 -14.88
CA THR A 93 -18.68 20.38 -13.62
C THR A 93 -18.93 19.26 -12.61
N LEU A 94 -18.78 19.58 -11.32
CA LEU A 94 -19.22 18.77 -10.20
C LEU A 94 -20.67 19.16 -9.85
N GLY A 95 -21.61 18.22 -10.00
CA GLY A 95 -23.03 18.42 -9.70
C GLY A 95 -23.51 17.46 -8.62
N ALA A 96 -23.11 17.68 -7.37
CA ALA A 96 -23.47 16.84 -6.23
C ALA A 96 -23.88 17.69 -5.03
N ASP A 97 -24.92 17.26 -4.30
CA ASP A 97 -25.40 17.96 -3.10
C ASP A 97 -24.44 17.83 -1.91
N ASN A 98 -23.56 16.82 -1.91
CA ASN A 98 -22.56 16.57 -0.89
C ASN A 98 -21.25 16.14 -1.56
N TRP A 99 -20.13 16.79 -1.20
CA TRP A 99 -18.83 16.50 -1.81
C TRP A 99 -17.66 16.81 -0.88
N VAL A 100 -16.51 16.17 -1.17
CA VAL A 100 -15.24 16.37 -0.47
C VAL A 100 -14.13 16.52 -1.49
N LEU A 101 -13.24 17.49 -1.25
CA LEU A 101 -12.01 17.70 -2.00
C LEU A 101 -10.81 17.42 -1.09
N ASP A 102 -9.82 16.70 -1.60
CA ASP A 102 -8.53 16.46 -0.97
C ASP A 102 -7.43 17.00 -1.89
N VAL A 103 -6.75 18.06 -1.44
CA VAL A 103 -5.78 18.81 -2.26
C VAL A 103 -4.43 18.80 -1.57
N LYS A 104 -3.42 18.23 -2.24
CA LYS A 104 -2.03 18.21 -1.79
C LYS A 104 -1.22 19.22 -2.57
N LEU A 105 -0.59 20.14 -1.84
CA LEU A 105 0.11 21.27 -2.43
C LEU A 105 1.43 21.56 -1.73
N ARG A 106 2.31 22.26 -2.43
CA ARG A 106 3.62 22.68 -1.94
C ARG A 106 3.85 24.13 -2.38
N VAL A 107 4.08 24.99 -1.39
CA VAL A 107 4.42 26.40 -1.62
C VAL A 107 5.86 26.63 -1.15
N THR A 108 6.75 26.95 -2.09
CA THR A 108 8.18 27.17 -1.79
C THR A 108 8.64 28.53 -2.26
N GLY A 109 9.42 29.22 -1.42
CA GLY A 109 9.77 30.61 -1.65
C GLY A 109 11.14 31.00 -1.12
N ARG A 110 11.80 31.95 -1.79
CA ARG A 110 13.10 32.49 -1.35
C ARG A 110 12.89 33.62 -0.35
N GLY A 111 13.31 33.41 0.90
CA GLY A 111 13.24 34.42 1.97
C GLY A 111 12.04 34.27 2.91
N ARG A 112 11.93 35.14 3.92
CA ARG A 112 10.88 35.06 4.95
C ARG A 112 9.53 35.61 4.52
N ILE A 113 9.51 36.52 3.54
CA ILE A 113 8.30 37.18 3.04
C ILE A 113 7.76 36.37 1.86
N GLY A 114 6.47 36.02 1.86
CA GLY A 114 5.81 35.27 0.77
C GLY A 114 5.36 36.15 -0.40
N ALA A 115 4.78 35.53 -1.42
CA ALA A 115 4.15 36.21 -2.56
C ALA A 115 2.65 36.45 -2.31
N ASP A 116 1.93 36.94 -3.32
CA ASP A 116 0.48 37.21 -3.23
C ASP A 116 -0.34 35.95 -2.84
N GLY A 117 0.07 34.75 -3.31
CA GLY A 117 -0.43 33.46 -2.85
C GLY A 117 -1.23 32.67 -3.90
N MET A 118 -2.13 31.79 -3.46
CA MET A 118 -2.97 30.97 -4.34
C MET A 118 -4.42 30.79 -3.86
N ALA A 119 -5.31 30.37 -4.76
CA ALA A 119 -6.71 30.13 -4.46
C ALA A 119 -7.25 28.81 -5.05
N ILE A 120 -8.15 28.16 -4.32
CA ILE A 120 -8.91 26.98 -4.76
C ILE A 120 -10.38 27.37 -4.95
N TRP A 121 -10.97 26.93 -6.06
CA TRP A 121 -12.25 27.42 -6.53
C TRP A 121 -13.27 26.31 -6.75
N PHE A 122 -14.53 26.61 -6.43
CA PHE A 122 -15.72 25.88 -6.90
C PHE A 122 -16.78 26.89 -7.36
N THR A 123 -16.94 27.11 -8.66
CA THR A 123 -17.70 28.24 -9.23
C THR A 123 -18.62 27.84 -10.38
N GLU A 124 -19.75 28.54 -10.58
CA GLU A 124 -20.69 28.22 -11.69
C GLU A 124 -20.05 28.30 -13.08
N GLN A 125 -19.05 29.16 -13.25
CA GLN A 125 -18.27 29.31 -14.47
C GLN A 125 -16.80 29.10 -14.16
N ALA A 126 -16.07 28.43 -15.06
CA ALA A 126 -14.62 28.35 -14.97
C ALA A 126 -14.02 29.76 -15.00
N GLY A 127 -13.06 30.02 -14.12
CA GLY A 127 -12.42 31.32 -14.03
C GLY A 127 -11.62 31.64 -15.29
N VAL A 128 -11.69 32.90 -15.72
CA VAL A 128 -10.79 33.48 -16.71
C VAL A 128 -9.65 34.16 -15.97
N GLU A 129 -8.51 34.37 -16.63
CA GLU A 129 -7.38 35.09 -16.04
C GLU A 129 -7.81 36.50 -15.59
N GLY A 130 -7.62 36.79 -14.30
CA GLY A 130 -8.05 38.04 -13.69
C GLY A 130 -7.17 38.48 -12.52
N PRO A 131 -7.56 39.56 -11.82
CA PRO A 131 -6.73 40.19 -10.80
C PRO A 131 -6.71 39.44 -9.45
N VAL A 132 -7.68 38.55 -9.18
CA VAL A 132 -7.82 37.88 -7.89
C VAL A 132 -7.08 36.54 -7.93
N PHE A 133 -5.83 36.51 -7.44
CA PHE A 133 -4.99 35.31 -7.41
C PHE A 133 -4.88 34.58 -8.77
N GLY A 134 -4.97 35.33 -9.89
CA GLY A 134 -4.94 34.78 -11.25
C GLY A 134 -6.30 34.33 -11.81
N SER A 135 -7.41 34.65 -11.13
CA SER A 135 -8.79 34.34 -11.51
C SER A 135 -9.69 35.60 -11.54
N ASN A 136 -10.94 35.43 -11.97
CA ASN A 136 -11.93 36.49 -12.12
C ASN A 136 -12.20 37.25 -10.82
N ASP A 137 -12.41 38.57 -10.95
CA ASP A 137 -12.78 39.47 -9.84
C ASP A 137 -14.20 39.24 -9.32
N GLN A 138 -15.10 38.76 -10.18
CA GLN A 138 -16.51 38.50 -9.86
C GLN A 138 -16.83 37.03 -10.16
N TRP A 139 -17.27 36.29 -9.15
CA TRP A 139 -17.66 34.88 -9.28
C TRP A 139 -18.85 34.55 -8.39
N LYS A 140 -19.53 33.46 -8.73
CA LYS A 140 -20.59 32.86 -7.90
C LYS A 140 -20.19 31.45 -7.52
N GLY A 141 -19.94 31.25 -6.23
CA GLY A 141 -19.45 29.99 -5.68
C GLY A 141 -18.49 30.18 -4.52
N LEU A 142 -17.61 29.20 -4.31
CA LEU A 142 -16.62 29.14 -3.26
C LEU A 142 -15.24 29.53 -3.78
N GLY A 143 -14.53 30.38 -3.03
CA GLY A 143 -13.10 30.62 -3.16
C GLY A 143 -12.41 30.43 -1.81
N ILE A 144 -11.35 29.62 -1.77
CA ILE A 144 -10.49 29.43 -0.60
C ILE A 144 -9.15 30.07 -0.92
N PHE A 145 -8.79 31.11 -0.19
CA PHE A 145 -7.59 31.91 -0.42
C PHE A 145 -6.49 31.53 0.56
N LEU A 146 -5.33 31.17 0.01
CA LEU A 146 -4.09 30.91 0.74
C LEU A 146 -3.16 32.09 0.51
N ASP A 147 -3.18 33.05 1.43
CA ASP A 147 -2.31 34.22 1.40
C ASP A 147 -0.95 33.87 2.03
N SER A 148 0.12 33.99 1.25
CA SER A 148 1.49 33.77 1.72
C SER A 148 2.19 35.07 2.13
N PHE A 149 1.61 36.22 1.83
CA PHE A 149 2.12 37.53 2.23
C PHE A 149 1.50 37.90 3.58
N ASP A 150 2.35 38.31 4.52
CA ASP A 150 1.92 38.76 5.84
C ASP A 150 1.39 40.20 5.75
N ASN A 151 0.15 40.35 5.28
CA ASN A 151 -0.61 41.60 5.28
C ASN A 151 -1.55 41.65 6.49
N ASP A 152 -1.00 41.86 7.69
CA ASP A 152 -1.76 42.16 8.92
C ASP A 152 -2.69 43.41 8.84
N ALA A 153 -2.94 43.96 7.65
CA ALA A 153 -3.89 45.03 7.39
C ALA A 153 -5.27 44.44 7.07
N LEU A 154 -6.20 44.67 8.01
CA LEU A 154 -7.65 44.64 7.84
C LEU A 154 -8.06 45.04 6.40
N TYR A 155 -8.51 44.07 5.59
CA TYR A 155 -9.14 44.38 4.30
C TYR A 155 -10.47 45.09 4.58
N ASP A 156 -10.48 46.41 4.36
CA ASP A 156 -11.68 47.24 4.41
C ASP A 156 -12.52 47.01 3.14
N HIS A 157 -13.37 45.98 3.18
CA HIS A 157 -14.38 45.73 2.15
C HIS A 157 -15.66 46.51 2.46
N GLN A 158 -15.60 47.84 2.40
CA GLN A 158 -16.82 48.63 2.60
C GLN A 158 -17.85 48.49 1.46
N ARG A 159 -17.57 47.76 0.36
CA ARG A 159 -18.54 47.59 -0.76
C ARG A 159 -18.54 46.26 -1.51
N ASP A 160 -17.93 45.21 -0.99
CA ASP A 160 -17.81 43.91 -1.65
C ASP A 160 -18.59 42.86 -0.85
N GLY A 161 -19.77 42.48 -1.35
CA GLY A 161 -20.44 41.26 -0.93
C GLY A 161 -21.37 41.36 0.29
N SER A 162 -22.52 42.03 0.14
CA SER A 162 -23.63 42.01 1.12
C SER A 162 -24.28 40.63 1.35
N GLY A 163 -23.72 39.55 0.78
CA GLY A 163 -24.16 38.16 0.93
C GLY A 163 -23.02 37.15 1.08
N GLN A 164 -21.80 37.58 1.45
CA GLN A 164 -20.65 36.69 1.67
C GLN A 164 -20.63 36.15 3.10
N ILE A 165 -20.34 34.86 3.28
CA ILE A 165 -20.07 34.24 4.59
C ILE A 165 -18.60 33.84 4.62
N GLN A 166 -17.87 34.34 5.62
CA GLN A 166 -16.42 34.17 5.72
C GLN A 166 -16.03 33.21 6.84
N GLY A 167 -14.95 32.45 6.61
CA GLY A 167 -14.26 31.67 7.63
C GLY A 167 -12.75 31.89 7.50
N ASN A 168 -12.05 31.99 8.63
CA ASN A 168 -10.60 32.23 8.66
C ASN A 168 -9.89 31.24 9.59
N CYS A 169 -8.61 31.02 9.34
CA CYS A 169 -7.68 30.39 10.28
C CYS A 169 -6.25 30.79 9.89
N ILE A 170 -5.33 30.75 10.86
CA ILE A 170 -3.91 31.04 10.63
C ILE A 170 -3.15 29.72 10.74
N ARG A 171 -2.50 29.30 9.66
CA ARG A 171 -1.65 28.10 9.62
C ARG A 171 -0.42 28.39 8.78
N ASP A 172 0.73 27.94 9.27
CA ASP A 172 1.96 28.02 8.50
C ASP A 172 1.98 26.88 7.47
N PHE A 173 2.20 27.23 6.21
CA PHE A 173 2.00 26.34 5.06
C PHE A 173 3.12 26.47 4.01
N ARG A 174 3.98 27.48 4.14
CA ARG A 174 5.08 27.80 3.21
C ARG A 174 6.39 27.16 3.66
N ASN A 175 7.21 26.67 2.73
CA ASN A 175 8.52 26.06 3.00
C ASN A 175 8.49 24.89 4.00
N LYS A 176 7.41 24.11 4.02
CA LYS A 176 7.27 22.91 4.86
C LYS A 176 8.12 21.74 4.34
N PRO A 177 8.63 20.87 5.25
CA PRO A 177 9.48 19.74 4.85
C PRO A 177 8.73 18.67 4.04
N LEU A 178 7.42 18.53 4.26
CA LEU A 178 6.53 17.69 3.47
C LEU A 178 5.42 18.55 2.83
N PRO A 179 4.85 18.13 1.68
CA PRO A 179 3.69 18.82 1.10
C PRO A 179 2.53 18.87 2.08
N ILE A 180 1.86 20.01 2.12
CA ILE A 180 0.68 20.22 2.94
C ILE A 180 -0.56 19.65 2.24
N ARG A 181 -1.59 19.33 3.02
CA ARG A 181 -2.87 18.80 2.52
C ARG A 181 -4.04 19.62 3.05
N LEU A 182 -5.00 19.89 2.18
CA LEU A 182 -6.26 20.52 2.52
C LEU A 182 -7.39 19.53 2.27
N LYS A 183 -8.25 19.34 3.26
CA LYS A 183 -9.48 18.56 3.12
C LYS A 183 -10.67 19.50 3.26
N ILE A 184 -11.42 19.67 2.18
CA ILE A 184 -12.57 20.58 2.09
C ILE A 184 -13.82 19.71 2.01
N GLU A 185 -14.70 19.80 3.00
CA GLU A 185 -15.92 18.99 3.07
C GLU A 185 -17.15 19.90 2.98
N TYR A 186 -17.99 19.72 1.96
CA TYR A 186 -19.31 20.31 1.88
C TYR A 186 -20.37 19.22 2.04
N ILE A 187 -20.88 19.08 3.27
CA ILE A 187 -21.80 18.00 3.65
C ILE A 187 -22.95 18.60 4.44
N ASN A 188 -24.19 18.23 4.11
CA ASN A 188 -25.42 18.68 4.77
C ASN A 188 -25.50 20.21 4.88
N ASN A 189 -25.09 20.91 3.81
CA ASN A 189 -25.03 22.37 3.76
C ASN A 189 -24.10 22.99 4.82
N GLY A 190 -23.06 22.28 5.27
CA GLY A 190 -21.97 22.82 6.09
C GLY A 190 -20.64 22.63 5.37
N LEU A 191 -19.83 23.69 5.30
CA LEU A 191 -18.50 23.69 4.69
C LEU A 191 -17.43 23.64 5.78
N THR A 192 -16.60 22.61 5.79
CA THR A 192 -15.50 22.45 6.77
C THR A 192 -14.17 22.34 6.06
N LEU A 193 -13.16 23.04 6.58
CA LEU A 193 -11.78 23.01 6.09
C LEU A 193 -10.87 22.42 7.16
N TYR A 194 -10.11 21.39 6.77
CA TYR A 194 -9.03 20.80 7.57
C TYR A 194 -7.69 20.97 6.85
N VAL A 195 -6.62 21.11 7.63
CA VAL A 195 -5.26 21.35 7.12
C VAL A 195 -4.29 20.39 7.79
N ASN A 196 -3.46 19.72 6.99
CA ASN A 196 -2.25 19.05 7.47
C ASN A 196 -1.05 19.97 7.25
N ASN A 197 -0.29 20.23 8.32
CA ASN A 197 0.79 21.21 8.36
C ASN A 197 2.12 20.76 7.72
N GLY A 198 2.19 19.53 7.17
CA GLY A 198 3.37 19.02 6.47
C GLY A 198 4.57 18.73 7.38
N LEU A 199 4.36 18.53 8.69
CA LEU A 199 5.41 18.17 9.65
C LEU A 199 5.49 16.68 9.97
N THR A 200 4.46 15.90 9.62
CA THR A 200 4.39 14.45 9.90
C THR A 200 4.28 13.64 8.61
N GLN A 201 4.78 12.41 8.63
CA GLN A 201 4.61 11.47 7.52
C GLN A 201 3.23 10.80 7.49
N ASP A 202 2.39 11.06 8.50
CA ASP A 202 1.02 10.56 8.54
C ASP A 202 0.12 11.45 7.68
N ASP A 203 -0.30 10.91 6.55
CA ASP A 203 -1.16 11.58 5.59
C ASP A 203 -2.58 11.88 6.13
N ASN A 204 -2.98 11.25 7.25
CA ASN A 204 -4.30 11.43 7.87
C ASN A 204 -4.30 12.38 9.07
N ALA A 205 -3.15 12.96 9.45
CA ALA A 205 -3.02 13.88 10.57
C ALA A 205 -3.56 15.29 10.23
N PHE A 206 -4.87 15.41 10.09
CA PHE A 206 -5.56 16.67 9.79
C PHE A 206 -5.89 17.46 11.05
N GLU A 207 -5.58 18.75 11.04
CA GLU A 207 -6.02 19.71 12.05
C GLU A 207 -7.24 20.48 11.55
N PHE A 208 -8.18 20.76 12.45
CA PHE A 208 -9.30 21.64 12.15
C PHE A 208 -8.82 23.08 11.90
N CYS A 209 -9.31 23.72 10.83
CA CYS A 209 -9.03 25.11 10.49
C CYS A 209 -10.26 25.99 10.68
N THR A 210 -11.34 25.77 9.91
CA THR A 210 -12.57 26.57 10.03
C THR A 210 -13.80 25.80 9.53
N ARG A 211 -14.99 26.24 9.95
CA ARG A 211 -16.28 25.69 9.51
C ARG A 211 -17.30 26.80 9.32
N VAL A 212 -18.01 26.75 8.19
CA VAL A 212 -19.06 27.70 7.79
C VAL A 212 -20.36 26.94 7.63
N GLU A 213 -21.38 27.34 8.39
CA GLU A 213 -22.72 26.74 8.31
C GLU A 213 -23.58 27.44 7.26
N GLN A 214 -24.35 26.65 6.50
CA GLN A 214 -25.30 27.10 5.49
C GLN A 214 -24.74 28.05 4.41
N PRO A 215 -23.59 27.75 3.76
CA PRO A 215 -23.10 28.58 2.68
C PRO A 215 -23.99 28.42 1.45
N ASN A 216 -24.39 29.55 0.84
CA ASN A 216 -25.22 29.58 -0.36
C ASN A 216 -24.36 29.26 -1.61
N LEU A 217 -24.04 27.98 -1.81
CA LEU A 217 -23.23 27.50 -2.94
C LEU A 217 -24.10 27.02 -4.12
N PRO A 218 -23.61 27.16 -5.36
CA PRO A 218 -24.29 26.61 -6.53
C PRO A 218 -24.30 25.08 -6.51
N LYS A 219 -25.37 24.45 -7.02
CA LYS A 219 -25.49 22.98 -7.08
C LYS A 219 -24.57 22.31 -8.09
N ILE A 220 -24.12 23.06 -9.09
CA ILE A 220 -23.23 22.59 -10.16
C ILE A 220 -22.14 23.65 -10.33
N GLY A 221 -20.87 23.23 -10.31
CA GLY A 221 -19.75 24.16 -10.46
C GLY A 221 -18.49 23.50 -11.02
N TYR A 222 -17.63 24.31 -11.62
CA TYR A 222 -16.28 23.95 -12.05
C TYR A 222 -15.32 24.00 -10.87
N LEU A 223 -14.33 23.11 -10.88
CA LEU A 223 -13.25 23.08 -9.89
C LEU A 223 -12.02 23.74 -10.51
N GLY A 224 -11.32 24.55 -9.73
CA GLY A 224 -10.15 25.27 -10.21
C GLY A 224 -9.12 25.57 -9.15
N VAL A 225 -7.88 25.81 -9.60
CA VAL A 225 -6.80 26.36 -8.79
C VAL A 225 -6.15 27.49 -9.58
N SER A 226 -5.91 28.63 -8.94
CA SER A 226 -5.17 29.73 -9.54
C SER A 226 -4.14 30.29 -8.56
N ALA A 227 -3.07 30.87 -9.07
CA ALA A 227 -2.08 31.56 -8.25
C ALA A 227 -1.56 32.80 -8.96
N ALA A 228 -1.09 33.77 -8.16
CA ALA A 228 -0.45 34.97 -8.66
C ALA A 228 0.81 35.28 -7.84
N THR A 229 1.81 35.87 -8.49
CA THR A 229 2.99 36.41 -7.85
C THR A 229 3.08 37.91 -8.13
N GLY A 230 3.14 38.74 -7.09
CA GLY A 230 3.26 40.18 -7.21
C GLY A 230 4.72 40.64 -7.28
N GLY A 231 5.11 41.54 -6.37
CA GLY A 231 6.50 42.02 -6.23
C GLY A 231 7.47 40.98 -5.63
N LEU A 232 6.93 39.92 -5.04
CA LEU A 232 7.65 38.77 -4.50
C LEU A 232 7.20 37.50 -5.22
N ALA A 233 7.98 36.42 -5.12
CA ALA A 233 7.78 35.23 -5.94
C ALA A 233 7.94 33.93 -5.14
N ASP A 234 6.92 33.08 -5.26
CA ASP A 234 6.86 31.73 -4.71
C ASP A 234 6.52 30.74 -5.84
N ASP A 235 7.04 29.52 -5.75
CA ASP A 235 6.56 28.39 -6.54
C ASP A 235 5.29 27.84 -5.88
N HIS A 236 4.21 27.74 -6.65
CA HIS A 236 2.94 27.16 -6.22
C HIS A 236 2.69 25.86 -6.97
N ASP A 237 2.97 24.72 -6.33
CA ASP A 237 2.88 23.40 -6.94
C ASP A 237 1.67 22.62 -6.37
N VAL A 238 0.82 22.09 -7.23
CA VAL A 238 -0.28 21.18 -6.88
C VAL A 238 0.09 19.77 -7.30
N LEU A 239 0.22 18.87 -6.33
CA LEU A 239 0.68 17.50 -6.55
C LEU A 239 -0.49 16.52 -6.74
N GLU A 240 -1.60 16.80 -6.05
CA GLU A 240 -2.79 15.95 -6.04
C GLU A 240 -4.03 16.81 -5.80
N PHE A 241 -5.07 16.58 -6.59
CA PHE A 241 -6.39 17.19 -6.45
C PHE A 241 -7.43 16.08 -6.64
N LEU A 242 -8.01 15.58 -5.56
CA LEU A 242 -9.01 14.50 -5.60
C LEU A 242 -10.37 15.03 -5.19
N SER A 243 -11.40 14.66 -5.94
CA SER A 243 -12.79 15.00 -5.65
C SER A 243 -13.64 13.74 -5.43
N TYR A 244 -14.55 13.84 -4.46
CA TYR A 244 -15.47 12.78 -4.10
C TYR A 244 -16.88 13.37 -3.94
N SER A 245 -17.89 12.70 -4.50
CA SER A 245 -19.30 13.02 -4.24
C SER A 245 -19.89 12.02 -3.26
N TYR A 246 -20.93 12.40 -2.53
CA TYR A 246 -21.74 11.47 -1.75
C TYR A 246 -23.12 11.29 -2.37
N VAL A 247 -23.54 10.04 -2.55
CA VAL A 247 -24.82 9.67 -3.16
C VAL A 247 -25.69 8.97 -2.13
N ASP A 248 -26.98 9.31 -2.09
CA ASP A 248 -27.98 8.63 -1.27
C ASP A 248 -28.38 7.29 -1.91
N LYS A 249 -28.37 6.21 -1.10
CA LYS A 249 -28.81 4.87 -1.49
C LYS A 249 -30.21 4.85 -2.11
N GLN A 250 -31.12 5.74 -1.70
CA GLN A 250 -32.48 5.78 -2.23
C GLN A 250 -32.55 6.19 -3.72
N SER A 251 -31.59 6.98 -4.21
CA SER A 251 -31.59 7.46 -5.61
C SER A 251 -31.19 6.39 -6.64
N MET A 252 -30.47 5.34 -6.23
CA MET A 252 -30.09 4.23 -7.11
C MET A 252 -31.19 3.15 -7.26
N ALA A 253 -32.24 3.21 -6.44
CA ALA A 253 -33.31 2.20 -6.44
C ALA A 253 -34.32 2.38 -7.60
N ASN A 254 -34.35 3.52 -8.28
CA ASN A 254 -35.38 3.84 -9.28
C ASN A 254 -35.05 3.44 -10.73
N GLN A 255 -34.15 2.48 -10.96
CA GLN A 255 -33.84 1.96 -12.31
C GLN A 255 -33.85 0.42 -12.45
N ALA A 256 -34.64 -0.28 -11.63
CA ALA A 256 -34.99 -1.67 -11.90
C ALA A 256 -36.45 -1.92 -11.52
N THR A 257 -37.26 -2.39 -12.45
CA THR A 257 -38.66 -2.74 -12.23
C THR A 257 -38.79 -3.78 -11.10
N ASP A 258 -39.60 -3.49 -10.09
CA ASP A 258 -39.80 -4.29 -8.86
C ASP A 258 -40.10 -5.79 -9.12
N GLU A 259 -40.65 -6.09 -10.29
CA GLU A 259 -41.00 -7.45 -10.71
C GLU A 259 -39.77 -8.31 -11.04
N GLN A 260 -38.71 -7.73 -11.61
CA GLN A 260 -37.45 -8.43 -11.90
C GLN A 260 -36.65 -8.69 -10.63
N MET A 261 -36.62 -7.73 -9.71
CA MET A 261 -35.95 -7.86 -8.41
C MET A 261 -36.60 -8.93 -7.53
N LYS A 262 -37.93 -9.07 -7.60
CA LYS A 262 -38.66 -10.13 -6.90
C LYS A 262 -38.33 -11.51 -7.45
N LYS A 263 -38.30 -11.65 -8.78
CA LYS A 263 -37.94 -12.91 -9.46
C LYS A 263 -36.51 -13.36 -9.14
N TYR A 264 -35.55 -12.43 -9.12
CA TYR A 264 -34.16 -12.76 -8.76
C TYR A 264 -33.99 -13.10 -7.28
N ARG A 265 -34.80 -12.49 -6.40
CA ARG A 265 -34.79 -12.83 -4.97
C ARG A 265 -35.35 -14.23 -4.72
N GLU A 266 -36.43 -14.59 -5.41
CA GLU A 266 -37.04 -15.93 -5.36
C GLU A 266 -36.09 -17.01 -5.94
N GLU A 267 -35.38 -16.72 -7.04
CA GLU A 267 -34.34 -17.62 -7.58
C GLU A 267 -33.15 -17.79 -6.64
N TYR A 268 -32.72 -16.72 -5.97
CA TYR A 268 -31.61 -16.75 -5.01
C TYR A 268 -31.95 -17.54 -3.73
N GLU A 269 -33.15 -17.34 -3.18
CA GLU A 269 -33.62 -18.09 -2.00
C GLU A 269 -33.74 -19.60 -2.31
N LYS A 270 -34.25 -19.94 -3.51
CA LYS A 270 -34.32 -21.33 -3.97
C LYS A 270 -32.95 -21.97 -4.12
N TYR A 271 -31.97 -21.20 -4.62
CA TYR A 271 -30.59 -21.65 -4.73
C TYR A 271 -29.93 -21.88 -3.36
N GLU A 272 -30.19 -21.02 -2.36
CA GLU A 272 -29.69 -21.24 -0.99
C GLU A 272 -30.28 -22.48 -0.33
N GLU A 273 -31.56 -22.77 -0.55
CA GLU A 273 -32.19 -24.00 -0.05
C GLU A 273 -31.58 -25.25 -0.68
N ASP A 274 -31.37 -25.26 -2.00
CA ASP A 274 -30.74 -26.38 -2.70
C ASP A 274 -29.30 -26.63 -2.20
N LEU A 275 -28.56 -25.55 -1.91
CA LEU A 275 -27.17 -25.63 -1.44
C LEU A 275 -27.08 -26.12 0.02
N LYS A 276 -28.06 -25.76 0.87
CA LYS A 276 -28.20 -26.33 2.21
C LYS A 276 -28.53 -27.82 2.16
N LYS A 277 -29.45 -28.21 1.28
CA LYS A 277 -29.85 -29.61 1.10
C LYS A 277 -28.69 -30.47 0.62
N GLN A 278 -27.91 -29.99 -0.36
CA GLN A 278 -26.69 -30.66 -0.81
C GLN A 278 -25.63 -30.79 0.29
N ARG A 279 -25.48 -29.79 1.16
CA ARG A 279 -24.57 -29.88 2.33
C ARG A 279 -25.03 -30.90 3.36
N GLU A 280 -26.34 -31.01 3.58
CA GLU A 280 -26.90 -32.01 4.49
C GLU A 280 -26.80 -33.44 3.93
N ASP A 281 -27.05 -33.61 2.64
CA ASP A 281 -26.90 -34.89 1.94
C ASP A 281 -25.42 -35.32 1.92
N TYR A 282 -24.50 -34.38 1.64
CA TYR A 282 -23.05 -34.64 1.75
C TYR A 282 -22.63 -35.06 3.17
N ARG A 283 -23.24 -34.46 4.21
CA ARG A 283 -22.97 -34.80 5.63
C ARG A 283 -23.58 -36.16 6.03
N LYS A 284 -24.67 -36.58 5.39
CA LYS A 284 -25.24 -37.94 5.58
C LYS A 284 -24.40 -38.99 4.88
N ASP A 285 -23.84 -38.66 3.72
CA ASP A 285 -23.02 -39.57 2.91
C ASP A 285 -21.57 -39.71 3.43
N HIS A 286 -21.11 -38.80 4.30
CA HIS A 286 -19.74 -38.77 4.85
C HIS A 286 -19.72 -38.56 6.38
N PRO A 287 -20.15 -39.54 7.19
CA PRO A 287 -20.24 -39.41 8.65
C PRO A 287 -18.88 -39.31 9.39
N ASP A 288 -17.76 -39.65 8.73
CA ASP A 288 -16.41 -39.68 9.35
C ASP A 288 -15.53 -38.45 9.00
N ALA A 289 -16.06 -37.45 8.28
CA ALA A 289 -15.30 -36.24 7.93
C ALA A 289 -15.14 -35.31 9.15
N THR A 290 -13.91 -35.14 9.63
CA THR A 290 -13.59 -34.30 10.80
C THR A 290 -13.79 -32.80 10.47
N PRO A 291 -14.33 -31.96 11.38
CA PRO A 291 -14.40 -30.52 11.15
C PRO A 291 -13.00 -29.91 11.03
N PRO A 292 -12.81 -28.81 10.27
CA PRO A 292 -11.51 -28.16 10.16
C PRO A 292 -11.05 -27.64 11.53
N VAL A 293 -9.83 -28.01 11.92
CA VAL A 293 -9.19 -27.50 13.14
C VAL A 293 -8.74 -26.05 12.90
N ASP A 294 -8.96 -25.19 13.89
CA ASP A 294 -8.51 -23.79 13.90
C ASP A 294 -6.97 -23.72 14.00
N GLU A 295 -6.31 -23.70 12.85
CA GLU A 295 -4.84 -23.65 12.67
C GLU A 295 -4.17 -22.42 13.33
N LYS A 296 -4.93 -21.40 13.75
CA LYS A 296 -4.36 -20.23 14.45
C LYS A 296 -3.85 -20.54 15.86
N SER A 297 -4.27 -21.65 16.44
CA SER A 297 -3.93 -21.99 17.84
C SER A 297 -2.62 -22.76 17.99
N LEU A 298 -1.95 -23.15 16.90
CA LEU A 298 -0.79 -24.05 16.97
C LEU A 298 0.59 -23.37 16.99
N TYR A 299 0.69 -22.06 16.73
CA TYR A 299 1.98 -21.36 16.59
C TYR A 299 1.98 -19.93 17.16
N GLU A 300 1.59 -19.75 18.43
CA GLU A 300 1.90 -18.50 19.15
C GLU A 300 2.91 -18.85 20.25
N SER A 301 4.16 -18.39 20.11
CA SER A 301 5.18 -18.60 21.14
C SER A 301 4.91 -17.68 22.34
N GLU A 302 5.28 -18.09 23.55
CA GLU A 302 5.12 -17.29 24.76
C GLU A 302 5.78 -15.89 24.63
N TYR A 303 6.91 -15.83 23.93
CA TYR A 303 7.62 -14.58 23.62
C TYR A 303 6.83 -13.65 22.69
N ASP A 304 6.13 -14.16 21.69
CA ASP A 304 5.30 -13.34 20.79
C ASP A 304 4.11 -12.72 21.52
N ARG A 305 3.56 -13.46 22.49
CA ARG A 305 2.47 -12.99 23.33
C ARG A 305 2.92 -11.92 24.31
N GLU A 306 4.11 -12.07 24.90
CA GLU A 306 4.70 -11.08 25.79
C GLU A 306 5.13 -9.81 25.05
N PHE A 307 5.74 -9.96 23.87
CA PHE A 307 6.14 -8.83 23.05
C PHE A 307 4.93 -8.00 22.57
N ARG A 308 3.83 -8.68 22.20
CA ARG A 308 2.57 -8.02 21.88
C ARG A 308 2.01 -7.25 23.07
N THR A 309 2.07 -7.84 24.26
CA THR A 309 1.59 -7.20 25.50
C THR A 309 2.44 -5.98 25.88
N ILE A 310 3.76 -6.02 25.64
CA ILE A 310 4.67 -4.89 25.85
C ILE A 310 4.38 -3.76 24.85
N LEU A 311 4.17 -4.08 23.57
CA LEU A 311 3.83 -3.10 22.53
C LEU A 311 2.46 -2.45 22.78
N GLU A 312 1.46 -3.24 23.18
CA GLU A 312 0.15 -2.76 23.58
C GLU A 312 0.25 -1.83 24.81
N GLY A 313 1.13 -2.14 25.77
CA GLY A 313 1.41 -1.28 26.92
C GLY A 313 2.07 0.05 26.54
N GLN A 314 3.02 0.04 25.58
CA GLN A 314 3.66 1.25 25.08
C GLN A 314 2.70 2.17 24.32
N ASP A 315 1.79 1.59 23.51
CA ASP A 315 0.77 2.36 22.79
C ASP A 315 -0.24 3.00 23.75
N GLN A 316 -0.62 2.31 24.83
CA GLN A 316 -1.49 2.89 25.86
C GLN A 316 -0.83 4.05 26.60
N ILE A 317 0.47 3.95 26.91
CA ILE A 317 1.24 5.04 27.54
C ILE A 317 1.33 6.24 26.59
N ARG A 318 1.61 5.99 25.31
CA ARG A 318 1.67 7.04 24.28
C ARG A 318 0.32 7.74 24.10
N PHE A 319 -0.78 6.99 24.13
CA PHE A 319 -2.13 7.54 24.06
C PHE A 319 -2.47 8.40 25.30
N ALA A 320 -2.06 7.97 26.49
CA ALA A 320 -2.24 8.73 27.73
C ALA A 320 -1.44 10.04 27.72
N LEU A 321 -0.17 10.03 27.27
CA LEU A 321 0.66 11.22 27.14
C LEU A 321 0.06 12.23 26.17
N THR A 322 -0.41 11.77 25.01
CA THR A 322 -1.04 12.63 24.00
C THR A 322 -2.33 13.29 24.51
N ASN A 323 -3.09 12.58 25.36
CA ASN A 323 -4.27 13.12 26.00
C ASN A 323 -3.95 14.16 27.10
N ILE A 324 -2.84 14.00 27.81
CA ILE A 324 -2.37 14.97 28.79
C ILE A 324 -1.93 16.26 28.08
N ASP A 325 -1.17 16.15 26.98
CA ASP A 325 -0.78 17.30 26.16
C ASP A 325 -1.99 18.06 25.62
N ARG A 326 -3.00 17.33 25.11
CA ARG A 326 -4.26 17.91 24.64
C ARG A 326 -4.98 18.71 25.74
N LYS A 327 -5.05 18.16 26.96
CA LYS A 327 -5.69 18.84 28.09
C LYS A 327 -4.88 20.02 28.63
N MET A 328 -3.54 19.96 28.58
CA MET A 328 -2.68 21.09 28.92
C MET A 328 -2.88 22.25 27.93
N ALA A 329 -2.99 21.96 26.64
CA ALA A 329 -3.27 22.96 25.61
C ALA A 329 -4.65 23.62 25.80
N GLU A 330 -5.68 22.84 26.15
CA GLU A 330 -7.01 23.39 26.47
C GLU A 330 -7.01 24.31 27.71
N MET A 331 -6.23 23.97 28.73
CA MET A 331 -6.13 24.80 29.94
C MET A 331 -5.32 26.08 29.70
N LEU A 332 -4.21 26.01 28.95
CA LEU A 332 -3.45 27.19 28.53
C LEU A 332 -4.34 28.17 27.74
N GLY A 333 -5.12 27.65 26.79
CA GLY A 333 -6.08 28.46 26.02
C GLY A 333 -7.27 29.00 26.84
N ARG A 334 -7.53 28.48 28.04
CA ARG A 334 -8.52 29.06 28.98
C ARG A 334 -7.89 30.15 29.86
N VAL A 335 -6.62 30.01 30.24
CA VAL A 335 -5.88 31.01 31.02
C VAL A 335 -5.65 32.29 30.20
N GLU A 336 -5.29 32.16 28.91
CA GLU A 336 -5.12 33.31 28.00
C GLU A 336 -6.43 34.07 27.78
N ARG A 337 -7.57 33.37 27.69
CA ARG A 337 -8.90 33.98 27.59
C ARG A 337 -9.33 34.76 28.85
N LEU A 338 -8.84 34.37 30.03
CA LEU A 338 -9.15 35.06 31.29
C LEU A 338 -8.27 36.29 31.54
N GLN A 339 -7.12 36.40 30.86
CA GLN A 339 -6.23 37.56 30.96
C GLN A 339 -6.52 38.64 29.91
N GLY A 340 -7.24 38.31 28.82
CA GLY A 340 -7.46 39.20 27.67
C GLY A 340 -8.56 40.27 27.78
N THR A 341 -9.41 40.27 28.81
CA THR A 341 -10.48 41.28 28.95
C THR A 341 -10.16 42.31 30.04
N ASN A 342 -9.35 43.30 29.69
CA ASN A 342 -9.21 44.55 30.45
C ASN A 342 -9.51 45.73 29.51
N GLN A 343 -10.75 46.23 29.52
CA GLN A 343 -11.05 47.60 29.10
C GLN A 343 -12.12 48.25 30.01
N PRO A 344 -12.05 49.58 30.22
CA PRO A 344 -12.77 50.28 31.29
C PRO A 344 -14.17 50.75 30.87
N VAL A 345 -15.08 50.77 31.85
CA VAL A 345 -16.52 51.11 31.71
C VAL A 345 -16.75 52.62 31.85
N PRO A 346 -17.61 53.27 31.01
CA PRO A 346 -18.24 54.53 31.36
C PRO A 346 -19.65 54.34 31.95
N THR A 347 -19.83 55.09 33.03
CA THR A 347 -20.96 55.31 33.94
C THR A 347 -22.34 55.60 33.34
N GLY A 348 -23.38 55.02 33.96
CA GLY A 348 -24.78 55.47 33.90
C GLY A 348 -25.62 54.78 34.98
N ILE A 349 -26.09 55.55 35.96
CA ILE A 349 -26.59 55.16 37.29
C ILE A 349 -28.12 54.99 37.30
N GLN A 350 -28.66 53.97 38.00
CA GLN A 350 -29.65 54.11 39.11
C GLN A 350 -30.17 52.76 39.63
N GLY A 351 -30.15 52.59 40.96
CA GLY A 351 -30.99 51.65 41.71
C GLY A 351 -30.24 50.56 42.49
N GLY A 352 -30.01 50.77 43.78
CA GLY A 352 -29.14 49.96 44.64
C GLY A 352 -29.77 48.68 45.25
N GLY A 353 -28.88 47.76 45.65
CA GLY A 353 -29.19 46.56 46.44
C GLY A 353 -27.97 45.62 46.53
N ASN A 354 -27.46 45.42 47.74
CA ASN A 354 -26.22 44.73 48.16
C ASN A 354 -25.73 43.48 47.38
N ILE A 355 -24.41 43.48 47.16
CA ILE A 355 -23.52 42.39 46.76
C ILE A 355 -23.18 41.52 48.00
N PRO A 356 -23.05 40.18 47.83
CA PRO A 356 -21.76 39.55 48.13
C PRO A 356 -21.30 38.63 46.98
N SER A 357 -20.37 39.10 46.17
CA SER A 357 -19.76 38.40 45.04
C SER A 357 -18.24 38.38 45.18
N ASP A 358 -17.74 37.86 46.30
CA ASP A 358 -16.29 37.58 46.47
C ASP A 358 -16.00 36.14 46.94
N VAL A 359 -17.03 35.29 47.11
CA VAL A 359 -16.84 33.90 47.56
C VAL A 359 -16.62 32.93 46.39
N ALA A 360 -17.24 33.18 45.22
CA ALA A 360 -17.14 32.29 44.07
C ALA A 360 -15.75 32.31 43.41
N ARG A 361 -15.12 33.49 43.31
CA ARG A 361 -13.83 33.65 42.63
C ARG A 361 -12.66 33.03 43.41
N VAL A 362 -12.72 33.04 44.74
CA VAL A 362 -11.74 32.40 45.62
C VAL A 362 -11.93 30.88 45.67
N GLN A 363 -13.17 30.38 45.56
CA GLN A 363 -13.45 28.94 45.49
C GLN A 363 -12.97 28.31 44.19
N ASP A 364 -13.08 29.01 43.06
CA ASP A 364 -12.62 28.49 41.77
C ASP A 364 -11.08 28.52 41.65
N ILE A 365 -10.41 29.54 42.21
CA ILE A 365 -8.95 29.56 42.31
C ILE A 365 -8.43 28.46 43.26
N ASN A 366 -9.10 28.25 44.40
CA ASN A 366 -8.73 27.16 45.32
C ASN A 366 -8.96 25.77 44.72
N ARG A 367 -9.98 25.58 43.87
CA ARG A 367 -10.21 24.33 43.12
C ARG A 367 -9.15 24.07 42.06
N VAL A 368 -8.67 25.10 41.38
CA VAL A 368 -7.56 24.99 40.42
C VAL A 368 -6.25 24.64 41.14
N ILE A 369 -5.98 25.26 42.30
CA ILE A 369 -4.79 24.98 43.14
C ILE A 369 -4.84 23.56 43.74
N THR A 370 -6.01 23.09 44.20
CA THR A 370 -6.14 21.69 44.68
C THR A 370 -5.96 20.68 43.54
N SER A 371 -6.48 20.95 42.34
CA SER A 371 -6.24 20.10 41.17
C SER A 371 -4.76 20.06 40.76
N HIS A 372 -4.04 21.18 40.92
CA HIS A 372 -2.59 21.25 40.70
C HIS A 372 -1.82 20.43 41.73
N GLY A 373 -2.25 20.44 43.00
CA GLY A 373 -1.66 19.64 44.07
C GLY A 373 -1.86 18.12 43.90
N ASP A 374 -2.95 17.70 43.25
CA ASP A 374 -3.24 16.30 42.97
C ASP A 374 -2.51 15.81 41.72
N ILE A 375 -2.38 16.65 40.68
CA ILE A 375 -1.55 16.36 39.50
C ILE A 375 -0.07 16.26 39.90
N THR A 376 0.42 17.15 40.75
CA THR A 376 1.82 17.12 41.22
C THR A 376 2.11 15.87 42.06
N ARG A 377 1.17 15.43 42.91
CA ARG A 377 1.28 14.18 43.67
C ARG A 377 1.22 12.94 42.76
N THR A 378 0.45 12.98 41.69
CA THR A 378 0.36 11.90 40.70
C THR A 378 1.66 11.80 39.88
N VAL A 379 2.25 12.93 39.51
CA VAL A 379 3.55 12.98 38.82
C VAL A 379 4.69 12.54 39.74
N GLN A 380 4.68 12.92 41.02
CA GLN A 380 5.65 12.43 42.01
C GLN A 380 5.52 10.93 42.25
N SER A 381 4.29 10.41 42.33
CA SER A 381 3.99 8.96 42.39
C SER A 381 4.52 8.21 41.16
N LEU A 382 4.31 8.76 39.96
CA LEU A 382 4.81 8.18 38.71
C LEU A 382 6.34 8.19 38.65
N SER A 383 7.00 9.27 39.09
CA SER A 383 8.46 9.32 39.22
C SER A 383 9.00 8.31 40.24
N GLN A 384 8.28 8.08 41.34
CA GLN A 384 8.66 7.08 42.34
C GLN A 384 8.59 5.66 41.75
N ILE A 385 7.53 5.37 40.98
CA ILE A 385 7.33 4.09 40.29
C ILE A 385 8.39 3.89 39.21
N LEU A 386 8.71 4.94 38.44
CA LEU A 386 9.75 4.90 37.42
C LEU A 386 11.13 4.67 38.03
N SER A 387 11.43 5.31 39.17
CA SER A 387 12.68 5.09 39.92
C SER A 387 12.78 3.66 40.46
N ASP A 388 11.66 3.09 40.94
CA ASP A 388 11.62 1.72 41.46
C ASP A 388 11.77 0.67 40.34
N LEU A 389 11.21 0.96 39.17
CA LEU A 389 11.43 0.20 37.93
C LEU A 389 12.88 0.30 37.45
N GLN A 390 13.48 1.48 37.48
CA GLN A 390 14.87 1.68 37.08
C GLN A 390 15.84 0.98 38.04
N GLN A 391 15.55 0.96 39.34
CA GLN A 391 16.32 0.19 40.34
C GLN A 391 16.19 -1.32 40.12
N LYS A 392 15.00 -1.82 39.79
CA LYS A 392 14.77 -3.26 39.50
C LYS A 392 15.38 -3.70 38.17
N VAL A 393 15.34 -2.86 37.15
CA VAL A 393 16.05 -3.10 35.88
C VAL A 393 17.57 -3.08 36.11
N THR A 394 18.10 -2.14 36.91
CA THR A 394 19.53 -2.10 37.27
C THR A 394 19.93 -3.33 38.08
N TYR A 395 19.08 -3.82 38.99
CA TYR A 395 19.31 -5.07 39.74
C TYR A 395 19.39 -6.30 38.83
N LEU A 396 18.46 -6.43 37.88
CA LEU A 396 18.45 -7.50 36.87
C LEU A 396 19.66 -7.42 35.92
N GLN A 397 20.08 -6.21 35.56
CA GLN A 397 21.24 -5.96 34.71
C GLN A 397 22.57 -6.20 35.45
N THR A 398 22.61 -5.99 36.77
CA THR A 398 23.77 -6.30 37.62
C THR A 398 23.92 -7.81 37.85
N GLN A 399 22.80 -8.55 37.98
CA GLN A 399 22.82 -10.02 38.03
C GLN A 399 23.23 -10.64 36.68
N ALA A 400 22.80 -10.07 35.56
CA ALA A 400 23.22 -10.53 34.24
C ALA A 400 24.71 -10.23 33.93
N SER A 401 25.32 -9.29 34.65
CA SER A 401 26.72 -8.86 34.42
C SER A 401 27.74 -9.52 35.37
N ALA A 402 27.32 -10.22 36.42
CA ALA A 402 28.20 -10.93 37.35
C ALA A 402 28.31 -12.42 36.97
N GLY A 403 29.09 -12.72 35.93
CA GLY A 403 29.49 -14.11 35.63
C GLY A 403 30.42 -14.66 36.71
N GLY A 404 29.91 -15.51 37.62
CA GLY A 404 30.74 -16.19 38.63
C GLY A 404 30.01 -17.23 39.49
N LYS A 405 30.43 -18.50 39.36
CA LYS A 405 29.97 -19.72 40.06
C LYS A 405 29.81 -19.56 41.58
N VAL A 406 28.74 -20.14 42.14
CA VAL A 406 28.70 -20.60 43.55
C VAL A 406 28.18 -22.03 43.63
N THR A 407 28.97 -22.85 44.32
CA THR A 407 28.89 -24.29 44.61
C THR A 407 27.87 -24.63 45.71
N GLY A 408 27.15 -25.75 45.58
CA GLY A 408 26.49 -26.38 46.73
C GLY A 408 25.33 -27.35 46.43
N THR A 409 25.67 -28.62 46.25
CA THR A 409 24.90 -29.86 46.54
C THR A 409 23.54 -30.15 45.87
N ILE A 410 23.53 -31.31 45.21
CA ILE A 410 22.40 -31.98 44.55
C ILE A 410 21.37 -32.47 45.58
N ASN A 411 20.07 -32.18 45.35
CA ASN A 411 18.98 -33.14 45.54
C ASN A 411 17.69 -32.73 44.80
N GLN A 412 17.19 -33.69 44.01
CA GLN A 412 15.90 -33.86 43.33
C GLN A 412 14.92 -32.67 43.17
N GLY A 413 14.67 -32.33 41.89
CA GLY A 413 13.37 -31.89 41.35
C GLY A 413 12.80 -30.56 41.84
N GLY A 414 13.10 -29.45 41.15
CA GLY A 414 12.43 -28.17 41.39
C GLY A 414 12.81 -27.09 40.40
N SER A 415 11.81 -26.47 39.77
CA SER A 415 11.94 -25.33 38.85
C SER A 415 12.47 -24.09 39.58
N LEU A 416 13.68 -23.64 39.24
CA LEU A 416 14.19 -22.32 39.60
C LEU A 416 13.81 -21.33 38.48
N ASP A 417 12.56 -20.87 38.51
CA ASP A 417 12.15 -19.59 37.89
C ASP A 417 10.77 -19.07 38.35
N ASN A 418 10.10 -19.80 39.26
CA ASN A 418 8.75 -19.45 39.69
C ASN A 418 8.69 -18.52 40.91
N THR A 419 9.79 -18.30 41.65
CA THR A 419 9.73 -17.56 42.92
C THR A 419 9.70 -16.04 42.70
N ALA A 420 10.51 -15.50 41.78
CA ALA A 420 10.50 -14.07 41.44
C ALA A 420 9.22 -13.64 40.70
N LEU A 421 8.69 -14.51 39.83
CA LEU A 421 7.43 -14.28 39.13
C LEU A 421 6.22 -14.36 40.08
N ASN A 422 6.25 -15.22 41.09
CA ASN A 422 5.19 -15.27 42.11
C ASN A 422 5.23 -14.06 43.06
N GLU A 423 6.41 -13.51 43.39
CA GLU A 423 6.51 -12.27 44.16
C GLU A 423 5.99 -11.04 43.40
N ILE A 424 6.20 -10.97 42.07
CA ILE A 424 5.61 -9.94 41.20
C ILE A 424 4.08 -10.09 41.13
N LYS A 425 3.59 -11.33 41.06
CA LYS A 425 2.16 -11.66 41.03
C LYS A 425 1.46 -11.33 42.36
N ASP A 426 2.15 -11.51 43.48
CA ASP A 426 1.65 -11.16 44.80
C ASP A 426 1.72 -9.64 45.06
N ALA A 427 2.74 -8.94 44.57
CA ALA A 427 2.78 -7.47 44.58
C ALA A 427 1.64 -6.85 43.74
N LEU A 428 1.33 -7.43 42.58
CA LEU A 428 0.20 -7.03 41.74
C LEU A 428 -1.16 -7.35 42.38
N LYS A 429 -1.25 -8.42 43.16
CA LYS A 429 -2.45 -8.72 43.96
C LYS A 429 -2.65 -7.73 45.11
N VAL A 430 -1.59 -7.32 45.79
CA VAL A 430 -1.66 -6.29 46.85
C VAL A 430 -2.11 -4.95 46.26
N ILE A 431 -1.62 -4.54 45.09
CA ILE A 431 -2.07 -3.33 44.39
C ILE A 431 -3.55 -3.41 43.98
N LYS A 432 -4.00 -4.58 43.52
CA LYS A 432 -5.42 -4.83 43.20
C LYS A 432 -6.31 -4.84 44.46
N GLN A 433 -5.76 -5.23 45.60
CA GLN A 433 -6.48 -5.29 46.87
C GLN A 433 -6.55 -3.93 47.56
N GLU A 434 -5.50 -3.10 47.47
CA GLU A 434 -5.47 -1.73 48.00
C GLU A 434 -6.34 -0.75 47.18
N THR A 435 -6.42 -0.93 45.86
CA THR A 435 -7.37 -0.18 45.01
C THR A 435 -8.83 -0.54 45.28
N GLY A 436 -9.11 -1.77 45.70
CA GLY A 436 -10.44 -2.20 46.17
C GLY A 436 -10.82 -1.63 47.56
N VAL A 437 -9.85 -1.42 48.44
CA VAL A 437 -10.09 -0.95 49.83
C VAL A 437 -10.31 0.57 49.90
N LEU A 438 -9.91 1.34 48.88
CA LEU A 438 -10.19 2.78 48.78
C LEU A 438 -11.64 3.12 48.36
N MET A 439 -12.42 2.15 47.84
CA MET A 439 -13.86 2.31 47.59
C MET A 439 -14.75 1.80 48.73
N GLN A 440 -14.18 1.36 49.86
CA GLN A 440 -14.93 0.80 50.98
C GLN A 440 -14.49 1.35 52.34
N ARG A 441 -14.40 2.68 52.47
CA ARG A 441 -14.43 3.34 53.79
C ARG A 441 -15.43 4.48 53.81
N GLY A 442 -16.66 4.11 54.14
CA GLY A 442 -17.75 5.03 54.42
C GLY A 442 -18.75 4.47 55.42
N THR A 443 -18.32 3.77 56.48
CA THR A 443 -19.17 3.52 57.66
C THR A 443 -18.35 3.33 58.92
N ILE A 444 -18.55 4.25 59.88
CA ILE A 444 -18.11 4.18 61.28
C ILE A 444 -19.18 3.42 62.08
N LYS A 445 -18.77 2.53 63.01
CA LYS A 445 -19.67 1.84 63.96
C LYS A 445 -19.79 2.59 65.29
N CYS A 446 -20.99 2.59 65.88
CA CYS A 446 -21.20 2.65 67.34
C CYS A 446 -22.22 1.56 67.77
N PRO A 447 -22.20 1.09 69.04
CA PRO A 447 -22.84 -0.17 69.44
C PRO A 447 -24.16 -0.04 70.23
N THR A 448 -24.95 -1.11 70.15
CA THR A 448 -25.96 -1.70 71.08
C THR A 448 -26.96 -0.83 71.86
N SER A 449 -28.26 -1.08 71.66
CA SER A 449 -29.28 -1.13 72.74
C SER A 449 -30.60 -1.78 72.25
N ASP A 450 -31.01 -2.81 72.99
CA ASP A 450 -32.34 -3.34 73.31
C ASP A 450 -33.59 -3.22 72.38
N ASN A 451 -34.16 -4.40 72.13
CA ASN A 451 -35.57 -4.82 72.17
C ASN A 451 -36.71 -3.92 71.63
N GLY A 452 -37.40 -4.49 70.63
CA GLY A 452 -38.82 -4.28 70.32
C GLY A 452 -39.11 -3.00 69.54
N THR A 453 -39.83 -2.99 68.42
CA THR A 453 -41.11 -3.64 68.14
C THR A 453 -41.34 -3.69 66.63
N CYS A 454 -42.01 -4.74 66.16
CA CYS A 454 -42.27 -4.99 64.74
C CYS A 454 -43.12 -3.88 64.10
N MET A 455 -42.63 -3.27 63.01
CA MET A 455 -43.48 -2.46 62.13
C MET A 455 -44.51 -3.37 61.44
N GLY A 456 -45.79 -3.01 61.54
CA GLY A 456 -46.87 -3.76 60.91
C GLY A 456 -46.78 -3.73 59.37
N PRO A 457 -47.34 -4.74 58.68
CA PRO A 457 -47.24 -4.90 57.21
C PRO A 457 -47.68 -3.65 56.43
N PHE A 458 -48.58 -2.85 57.00
CA PHE A 458 -49.09 -1.63 56.38
C PHE A 458 -48.07 -0.49 56.35
N LEU A 459 -47.25 -0.35 57.40
CA LEU A 459 -46.18 0.66 57.44
C LEU A 459 -44.98 0.22 56.61
N PHE A 460 -44.72 -1.09 56.55
CA PHE A 460 -43.71 -1.68 55.68
C PHE A 460 -44.06 -1.52 54.19
N LEU A 461 -45.33 -1.76 53.81
CA LEU A 461 -45.80 -1.58 52.45
C LEU A 461 -45.88 -0.11 52.04
N SER A 462 -46.25 0.81 52.94
CA SER A 462 -46.25 2.24 52.63
C SER A 462 -44.85 2.80 52.47
N ILE A 463 -43.88 2.35 53.28
CA ILE A 463 -42.47 2.68 53.10
C ILE A 463 -41.93 2.08 51.80
N ILE A 464 -42.29 0.84 51.45
CA ILE A 464 -41.92 0.24 50.16
C ILE A 464 -42.51 1.02 48.99
N VAL A 465 -43.77 1.47 49.06
CA VAL A 465 -44.39 2.23 47.98
C VAL A 465 -43.72 3.60 47.84
N VAL A 466 -43.46 4.31 48.95
CA VAL A 466 -42.73 5.59 48.91
C VAL A 466 -41.30 5.39 48.42
N GLN A 467 -40.62 4.32 48.85
CA GLN A 467 -39.28 3.97 48.42
C GLN A 467 -39.24 3.54 46.95
N CYS A 468 -40.26 2.84 46.45
CA CYS A 468 -40.43 2.53 45.04
C CYS A 468 -40.70 3.79 44.22
N VAL A 469 -41.49 4.75 44.71
CA VAL A 469 -41.72 6.03 44.01
C VAL A 469 -40.45 6.88 43.98
N VAL A 470 -39.66 6.91 45.06
CA VAL A 470 -38.36 7.60 45.10
C VAL A 470 -37.33 6.88 44.22
N ILE A 471 -37.30 5.55 44.21
CA ILE A 471 -36.41 4.75 43.35
C ILE A 471 -36.82 4.90 41.88
N ILE A 472 -38.11 4.85 41.55
CA ILE A 472 -38.59 5.05 40.18
C ILE A 472 -38.37 6.49 39.73
N GLY A 473 -38.59 7.49 40.60
CA GLY A 473 -38.25 8.88 40.32
C GLY A 473 -36.74 9.10 40.15
N TYR A 474 -35.92 8.43 40.95
CA TYR A 474 -34.46 8.41 40.81
C TYR A 474 -34.00 7.68 39.54
N PHE A 475 -34.67 6.59 39.15
CA PHE A 475 -34.39 5.88 37.90
C PHE A 475 -34.82 6.70 36.68
N ILE A 476 -35.95 7.41 36.71
CA ILE A 476 -36.39 8.29 35.62
C ILE A 476 -35.43 9.50 35.51
N TYR A 477 -35.02 10.09 36.64
CA TYR A 477 -34.03 11.17 36.67
C TYR A 477 -32.63 10.71 36.18
N ASN A 478 -32.21 9.51 36.60
CA ASN A 478 -30.97 8.91 36.10
C ASN A 478 -31.08 8.42 34.66
N GLN A 479 -32.28 8.11 34.16
CA GLN A 479 -32.47 7.67 32.78
C GLN A 479 -32.33 8.86 31.83
N GLU A 480 -32.84 10.05 32.18
CA GLU A 480 -32.53 11.29 31.45
C GLU A 480 -31.05 11.67 31.53
N ALA A 481 -30.39 11.45 32.68
CA ALA A 481 -28.95 11.71 32.85
C ALA A 481 -28.04 10.65 32.18
N ALA A 482 -28.48 9.40 32.06
CA ALA A 482 -27.71 8.29 31.47
C ALA A 482 -27.88 8.18 29.96
N THR A 483 -28.99 8.65 29.38
CA THR A 483 -29.13 8.78 27.91
C THR A 483 -28.23 9.85 27.31
N ALA A 484 -27.68 10.77 28.12
CA ALA A 484 -26.73 11.79 27.65
C ALA A 484 -25.26 11.32 27.64
N ALA A 485 -24.92 10.18 28.26
CA ALA A 485 -23.53 9.76 28.49
C ALA A 485 -23.17 8.32 28.04
N SER A 486 -24.12 7.57 27.47
CA SER A 486 -23.93 6.19 27.00
C SER A 486 -23.82 5.97 25.48
N PRO A 487 -24.09 6.91 24.55
CA PRO A 487 -24.01 6.58 23.13
C PRO A 487 -22.57 6.34 22.66
N GLU A 488 -21.54 6.92 23.27
CA GLU A 488 -20.16 6.73 22.81
C GLU A 488 -19.59 5.32 23.00
N LYS A 489 -20.04 4.58 24.03
CA LYS A 489 -19.43 3.27 24.36
C LYS A 489 -20.05 2.13 23.55
N ASP A 490 -21.37 2.14 23.38
CA ASP A 490 -22.08 1.20 22.51
C ASP A 490 -21.82 1.51 21.03
N GLN A 491 -21.64 2.79 20.67
CA GLN A 491 -21.19 3.20 19.34
C GLN A 491 -19.73 2.81 19.09
N ALA A 492 -18.82 2.92 20.06
CA ALA A 492 -17.44 2.47 19.92
C ALA A 492 -17.32 0.94 19.78
N ASP A 493 -18.11 0.16 20.51
CA ASP A 493 -18.13 -1.30 20.38
C ASP A 493 -18.82 -1.74 19.07
N ALA A 494 -19.83 -1.00 18.60
CA ALA A 494 -20.47 -1.22 17.31
C ALA A 494 -19.58 -0.77 16.13
N ASP A 495 -18.80 0.29 16.30
CA ASP A 495 -17.84 0.80 15.33
C ASP A 495 -16.58 -0.07 15.30
N ASP A 496 -16.13 -0.64 16.42
CA ASP A 496 -15.07 -1.65 16.45
C ASP A 496 -15.53 -2.97 15.81
N LYS A 497 -16.78 -3.41 16.06
CA LYS A 497 -17.37 -4.55 15.35
C LYS A 497 -17.54 -4.27 13.87
N LYS A 498 -18.00 -3.07 13.47
CA LYS A 498 -18.09 -2.64 12.07
C LYS A 498 -16.72 -2.51 11.42
N LEU A 499 -15.71 -2.02 12.12
CA LEU A 499 -14.34 -1.88 11.63
C LEU A 499 -13.69 -3.24 11.47
N LYS A 500 -13.89 -4.16 12.43
CA LYS A 500 -13.47 -5.56 12.31
C LYS A 500 -14.21 -6.24 11.17
N GLN A 501 -15.52 -6.02 11.03
CA GLN A 501 -16.31 -6.61 9.95
C GLN A 501 -15.99 -5.98 8.58
N GLN A 502 -15.65 -4.70 8.51
CA GLN A 502 -15.13 -4.02 7.32
C GLN A 502 -13.73 -4.51 6.99
N LYS A 503 -12.84 -4.70 7.97
CA LYS A 503 -11.55 -5.36 7.76
C LYS A 503 -11.72 -6.80 7.29
N TYR A 504 -12.64 -7.56 7.88
CA TYR A 504 -12.97 -8.91 7.42
C TYR A 504 -13.58 -8.90 6.02
N GLN A 505 -14.43 -7.92 5.68
CA GLN A 505 -15.00 -7.74 4.34
C GLN A 505 -13.98 -7.20 3.33
N GLU A 506 -12.99 -6.41 3.74
CA GLU A 506 -11.86 -5.98 2.92
C GLU A 506 -10.88 -7.14 2.71
N LEU A 507 -10.62 -7.95 3.73
CA LEU A 507 -9.90 -9.22 3.64
C LEU A 507 -10.67 -10.24 2.79
N GLU A 508 -12.01 -10.24 2.84
CA GLU A 508 -12.85 -11.03 1.92
C GLU A 508 -12.89 -10.44 0.51
N LYS A 509 -12.81 -9.12 0.32
CA LYS A 509 -12.60 -8.50 -1.00
C LYS A 509 -11.19 -8.77 -1.54
N MET A 510 -10.21 -9.00 -0.66
CA MET A 510 -8.89 -9.54 -1.00
C MET A 510 -8.91 -11.06 -1.26
N LYS A 511 -10.07 -11.76 -1.23
CA LYS A 511 -10.11 -13.24 -1.34
C LYS A 511 -9.58 -13.83 -2.64
N PHE A 512 -9.42 -13.05 -3.70
CA PHE A 512 -8.85 -13.61 -4.93
C PHE A 512 -7.75 -12.70 -5.45
N ARG A 513 -6.53 -12.93 -4.95
CA ARG A 513 -5.33 -12.45 -5.65
C ARG A 513 -5.25 -13.16 -7.00
N PRO A 514 -4.83 -12.47 -8.07
CA PRO A 514 -4.71 -13.11 -9.38
C PRO A 514 -3.66 -14.22 -9.33
N LEU A 515 -3.88 -15.25 -10.15
CA LEU A 515 -2.91 -16.34 -10.31
C LEU A 515 -1.62 -15.78 -10.90
N TYR A 516 -0.46 -16.23 -10.40
CA TYR A 516 0.81 -15.70 -10.85
C TYR A 516 1.45 -16.58 -11.94
N LEU A 517 1.27 -16.20 -13.20
CA LEU A 517 1.90 -16.84 -14.37
C LEU A 517 2.84 -15.86 -15.09
N ASP A 518 3.65 -15.14 -14.33
CA ASP A 518 4.65 -14.19 -14.86
C ASP A 518 6.06 -14.42 -14.27
N ALA A 519 6.41 -15.69 -14.02
CA ALA A 519 7.67 -16.07 -13.36
C ALA A 519 8.95 -15.55 -14.07
N GLN A 520 8.91 -15.29 -15.38
CA GLN A 520 10.06 -14.70 -16.10
C GLN A 520 10.25 -13.21 -15.83
N ALA A 521 9.24 -12.47 -15.37
CA ALA A 521 9.41 -11.11 -14.89
C ALA A 521 10.11 -11.10 -13.53
N THR A 522 9.58 -11.86 -12.57
CA THR A 522 10.21 -12.10 -11.27
C THR A 522 9.61 -13.35 -10.62
N THR A 523 10.35 -14.01 -9.75
CA THR A 523 9.81 -15.11 -8.94
C THR A 523 9.50 -14.64 -7.53
N PRO A 524 8.50 -15.23 -6.83
CA PRO A 524 8.39 -15.08 -5.39
C PRO A 524 9.67 -15.61 -4.71
N MET A 525 10.03 -15.02 -3.57
CA MET A 525 11.17 -15.52 -2.79
C MET A 525 10.80 -16.85 -2.14
N ASP A 526 11.67 -17.84 -2.20
CA ASP A 526 11.47 -19.10 -1.48
C ASP A 526 11.53 -18.82 0.04
N PRO A 527 10.58 -19.33 0.86
CA PRO A 527 10.59 -19.08 2.31
C PRO A 527 11.92 -19.49 2.98
N ARG A 528 12.57 -20.56 2.50
CA ARG A 528 13.87 -21.03 3.01
C ARG A 528 14.99 -20.03 2.71
N VAL A 529 14.86 -19.30 1.59
CA VAL A 529 15.78 -18.21 1.25
C VAL A 529 15.59 -17.05 2.22
N LEU A 530 14.34 -16.63 2.44
CA LEU A 530 14.04 -15.54 3.38
C LEU A 530 14.58 -15.83 4.78
N ASP A 531 14.33 -17.03 5.30
CA ASP A 531 14.80 -17.48 6.61
C ASP A 531 16.32 -17.35 6.75
N SER A 532 17.08 -17.77 5.70
CA SER A 532 18.53 -17.63 5.70
C SER A 532 19.04 -16.18 5.71
N MET A 533 18.22 -15.22 5.25
CA MET A 533 18.60 -13.80 5.18
C MET A 533 18.37 -13.05 6.50
N LEU A 534 17.33 -13.41 7.25
CA LEU A 534 16.89 -12.68 8.45
C LEU A 534 17.98 -12.48 9.52
N PRO A 535 18.85 -13.47 9.83
CA PRO A 535 19.93 -13.27 10.80
C PRO A 535 20.85 -12.09 10.44
N PHE A 536 21.17 -11.93 9.16
CA PHE A 536 22.07 -10.89 8.64
C PHE A 536 21.44 -9.50 8.57
N MET A 537 20.11 -9.42 8.73
CA MET A 537 19.38 -8.15 8.83
C MET A 537 19.15 -7.70 10.27
N THR A 538 19.35 -8.59 11.24
CA THR A 538 18.99 -8.36 12.65
C THR A 538 20.22 -8.30 13.56
N HIS A 539 20.95 -9.40 13.71
CA HIS A 539 22.04 -9.52 14.69
C HIS A 539 23.42 -9.83 14.07
N LEU A 540 23.46 -10.36 12.84
CA LEU A 540 24.69 -10.57 12.04
C LEU A 540 24.87 -9.49 10.96
N TYR A 541 24.72 -8.22 11.34
CA TYR A 541 24.65 -7.07 10.42
C TYR A 541 26.01 -6.48 9.99
N GLY A 542 27.11 -7.16 10.28
CA GLY A 542 28.45 -6.64 10.07
C GLY A 542 28.76 -6.31 8.59
N ASN A 543 29.67 -5.36 8.39
CA ASN A 543 30.23 -5.11 7.06
C ASN A 543 31.30 -6.19 6.77
N PRO A 544 31.17 -6.99 5.69
CA PRO A 544 32.14 -8.04 5.37
C PRO A 544 33.54 -7.50 5.03
N HIS A 545 33.68 -6.19 4.79
CA HIS A 545 34.97 -5.54 4.56
C HIS A 545 35.69 -5.13 5.86
N SER A 546 35.03 -5.23 7.02
CA SER A 546 35.63 -4.92 8.32
C SER A 546 36.50 -6.05 8.83
N ARG A 547 37.82 -5.92 8.70
CA ARG A 547 38.78 -6.99 9.04
C ARG A 547 39.21 -7.07 10.51
N THR A 548 38.76 -6.16 11.36
CA THR A 548 39.32 -5.98 12.72
C THR A 548 38.44 -6.52 13.84
N HIS A 549 37.21 -6.97 13.57
CA HIS A 549 36.25 -7.39 14.60
C HIS A 549 35.33 -8.52 14.13
N ALA A 550 34.76 -9.25 15.10
CA ALA A 550 33.96 -10.45 14.89
C ALA A 550 32.79 -10.26 13.90
N TYR A 551 32.02 -9.16 14.03
CA TYR A 551 30.90 -8.89 13.11
C TYR A 551 31.30 -8.89 11.62
N GLY A 552 32.51 -8.41 11.30
CA GLY A 552 33.00 -8.39 9.93
C GLY A 552 33.46 -9.76 9.47
N TRP A 553 34.15 -10.52 10.33
CA TRP A 553 34.58 -11.90 10.04
C TRP A 553 33.39 -12.86 9.83
N GLU A 554 32.33 -12.73 10.63
CA GLU A 554 31.10 -13.52 10.51
C GLU A 554 30.39 -13.22 9.18
N SER A 555 30.31 -11.94 8.81
CA SER A 555 29.71 -11.50 7.54
C SER A 555 30.54 -11.91 6.33
N GLU A 556 31.87 -11.80 6.40
CA GLU A 556 32.80 -12.24 5.35
C GLU A 556 32.67 -13.75 5.12
N LYS A 557 32.62 -14.54 6.20
CA LYS A 557 32.41 -15.99 6.13
C LYS A 557 31.12 -16.34 5.39
N ALA A 558 30.01 -15.69 5.74
CA ALA A 558 28.72 -15.93 5.09
C ALA A 558 28.72 -15.54 3.60
N VAL A 559 29.41 -14.45 3.24
CA VAL A 559 29.60 -14.04 1.83
C VAL A 559 30.38 -15.09 1.05
N GLU A 560 31.49 -15.60 1.59
CA GLU A 560 32.32 -16.59 0.90
C GLU A 560 31.64 -17.96 0.80
N GLU A 561 30.94 -18.42 1.84
CA GLU A 561 30.12 -19.64 1.77
C GLU A 561 29.03 -19.54 0.69
N SER A 562 28.38 -18.38 0.60
CA SER A 562 27.36 -18.12 -0.43
C SER A 562 27.98 -18.08 -1.83
N ARG A 563 29.21 -17.55 -1.95
CA ARG A 563 29.98 -17.53 -3.20
C ARG A 563 30.30 -18.95 -3.68
N GLU A 564 30.63 -19.85 -2.77
CA GLU A 564 30.84 -21.28 -3.08
C GLU A 564 29.57 -21.96 -3.58
N LYS A 565 28.40 -21.67 -2.96
CA LYS A 565 27.11 -22.20 -3.41
C LYS A 565 26.77 -21.76 -4.84
N VAL A 566 26.99 -20.48 -5.16
CA VAL A 566 26.79 -19.95 -6.53
C VAL A 566 27.76 -20.62 -7.51
N ALA A 567 29.03 -20.78 -7.13
CA ALA A 567 30.04 -21.38 -8.00
C ALA A 567 29.75 -22.87 -8.30
N ARG A 568 29.32 -23.62 -7.27
CA ARG A 568 29.00 -25.05 -7.37
C ARG A 568 27.90 -25.32 -8.38
N LEU A 569 26.80 -24.54 -8.33
CA LEU A 569 25.65 -24.68 -9.23
C LEU A 569 26.02 -24.62 -10.72
N ILE A 570 27.07 -23.87 -11.07
CA ILE A 570 27.51 -23.68 -12.47
C ILE A 570 28.84 -24.38 -12.80
N GLY A 571 29.39 -25.17 -11.87
CA GLY A 571 30.68 -25.84 -12.03
C GLY A 571 31.90 -24.89 -12.12
N ALA A 572 31.86 -23.74 -11.45
CA ALA A 572 32.93 -22.74 -11.37
C ALA A 572 33.74 -22.83 -10.07
N ASP A 573 34.87 -22.13 -10.00
CA ASP A 573 35.58 -21.85 -8.74
C ASP A 573 34.98 -20.60 -8.08
N ALA A 574 34.85 -20.58 -6.74
CA ALA A 574 34.33 -19.42 -6.00
C ALA A 574 35.10 -18.12 -6.32
N LYS A 575 36.39 -18.21 -6.65
CA LYS A 575 37.24 -17.07 -7.04
C LYS A 575 36.89 -16.49 -8.41
N GLU A 576 36.01 -17.13 -9.16
CA GLU A 576 35.50 -16.67 -10.46
C GLU A 576 34.15 -15.95 -10.32
N ILE A 577 33.51 -16.02 -9.15
CA ILE A 577 32.22 -15.36 -8.90
C ILE A 577 32.45 -13.96 -8.35
N ILE A 578 31.78 -12.97 -8.96
CA ILE A 578 31.73 -11.57 -8.57
C ILE A 578 30.28 -11.18 -8.28
N PHE A 579 29.98 -10.64 -7.11
CA PHE A 579 28.64 -10.17 -6.78
C PHE A 579 28.33 -8.81 -7.40
N THR A 580 27.10 -8.66 -7.87
CA THR A 580 26.56 -7.46 -8.51
C THR A 580 25.14 -7.20 -7.99
N SER A 581 24.52 -6.08 -8.35
CA SER A 581 23.11 -5.80 -8.01
C SER A 581 22.09 -6.57 -8.86
N GLY A 582 22.53 -7.36 -9.86
CA GLY A 582 21.65 -8.13 -10.72
C GLY A 582 22.26 -8.48 -12.08
N ALA A 583 21.52 -9.20 -12.91
CA ALA A 583 21.97 -9.53 -14.27
C ALA A 583 22.14 -8.29 -15.16
N THR A 584 21.36 -7.22 -14.95
CA THR A 584 21.54 -5.96 -15.69
C THR A 584 22.94 -5.37 -15.48
N GLU A 585 23.41 -5.29 -14.23
CA GLU A 585 24.77 -4.83 -13.91
C GLU A 585 25.81 -5.82 -14.45
N SER A 586 25.57 -7.12 -14.29
CA SER A 586 26.48 -8.18 -14.75
C SER A 586 26.70 -8.15 -16.27
N ASN A 587 25.62 -8.01 -17.05
CA ASN A 587 25.65 -7.88 -18.50
C ASN A 587 26.40 -6.62 -18.93
N ASN A 588 26.18 -5.49 -18.24
CA ASN A 588 26.91 -4.26 -18.51
C ASN A 588 28.41 -4.45 -18.27
N ILE A 589 28.80 -4.99 -17.11
CA ILE A 589 30.21 -5.25 -16.74
C ILE A 589 30.84 -6.21 -17.74
N ALA A 590 30.17 -7.28 -18.13
CA ALA A 590 30.70 -8.26 -19.07
C ALA A 590 30.94 -7.65 -20.45
N VAL A 591 29.90 -7.06 -21.05
CA VAL A 591 29.95 -6.56 -22.43
C VAL A 591 30.86 -5.33 -22.54
N LYS A 592 30.62 -4.30 -21.73
CA LYS A 592 31.42 -3.06 -21.78
C LYS A 592 32.82 -3.29 -21.22
N GLY A 593 32.96 -4.05 -20.14
CA GLY A 593 34.25 -4.26 -19.47
C GLY A 593 35.23 -5.04 -20.33
N VAL A 594 34.81 -6.12 -21.00
CA VAL A 594 35.68 -6.84 -21.94
C VAL A 594 35.98 -5.97 -23.16
N ALA A 595 34.97 -5.35 -23.77
CA ALA A 595 35.17 -4.53 -24.96
C ALA A 595 36.18 -3.40 -24.72
N ARG A 596 36.04 -2.65 -23.62
CA ARG A 596 36.93 -1.54 -23.24
C ARG A 596 38.34 -2.02 -22.89
N PHE A 597 38.49 -3.11 -22.13
CA PHE A 597 39.80 -3.63 -21.76
C PHE A 597 40.66 -4.02 -22.98
N TYR A 598 40.03 -4.58 -24.02
CA TYR A 598 40.73 -5.04 -25.22
C TYR A 598 40.64 -4.05 -26.41
N LYS A 599 40.12 -2.83 -26.20
CA LYS A 599 39.84 -1.83 -27.23
C LYS A 599 41.00 -1.51 -28.16
N GLU A 600 42.24 -1.54 -27.64
CA GLU A 600 43.44 -1.26 -28.44
C GLU A 600 43.68 -2.30 -29.55
N LYS A 601 43.28 -3.56 -29.31
CA LYS A 601 43.53 -4.68 -30.23
C LYS A 601 42.29 -5.17 -30.95
N LYS A 602 41.11 -5.02 -30.33
CA LYS A 602 39.86 -5.64 -30.77
C LYS A 602 38.71 -4.65 -30.59
N LYS A 603 38.05 -4.29 -31.69
CA LYS A 603 36.97 -3.28 -31.73
C LYS A 603 35.66 -3.80 -32.32
N HIS A 604 35.51 -5.12 -32.44
CA HIS A 604 34.29 -5.74 -32.93
C HIS A 604 33.59 -6.53 -31.81
N VAL A 605 32.28 -6.33 -31.66
CA VAL A 605 31.41 -7.01 -30.70
C VAL A 605 30.28 -7.71 -31.46
N ILE A 606 29.95 -8.94 -31.08
CA ILE A 606 28.86 -9.69 -31.69
C ILE A 606 27.79 -9.94 -30.63
N THR A 607 26.52 -9.74 -30.99
CA THR A 607 25.36 -10.02 -30.15
C THR A 607 24.19 -10.50 -31.01
N THR A 608 23.07 -10.90 -30.42
CA THR A 608 21.84 -11.26 -31.19
C THR A 608 20.80 -10.15 -31.12
N GLN A 609 19.87 -10.10 -32.09
CA GLN A 609 18.72 -9.17 -32.06
C GLN A 609 17.72 -9.49 -30.93
N THR A 610 17.74 -10.72 -30.43
CA THR A 610 16.82 -11.22 -29.40
C THR A 610 17.36 -11.14 -27.97
N GLU A 611 18.54 -10.55 -27.76
CA GLU A 611 19.09 -10.37 -26.41
C GLU A 611 18.19 -9.51 -25.53
N HIS A 612 18.35 -9.65 -24.22
CA HIS A 612 17.73 -8.71 -23.28
C HIS A 612 18.23 -7.27 -23.52
N LYS A 613 17.34 -6.30 -23.31
CA LYS A 613 17.58 -4.87 -23.59
C LYS A 613 18.85 -4.32 -22.95
N CYS A 614 19.25 -4.80 -21.77
CA CYS A 614 20.49 -4.35 -21.13
C CYS A 614 21.77 -4.73 -21.91
N VAL A 615 21.77 -5.82 -22.68
CA VAL A 615 22.86 -6.19 -23.59
C VAL A 615 22.79 -5.35 -24.86
N LEU A 616 21.60 -5.22 -25.47
CA LEU A 616 21.39 -4.43 -26.68
C LEU A 616 21.79 -2.96 -26.47
N ASP A 617 21.33 -2.34 -25.38
CA ASP A 617 21.65 -0.95 -25.04
C ASP A 617 23.11 -0.79 -24.62
N SER A 618 23.72 -1.81 -23.99
CA SER A 618 25.17 -1.80 -23.75
C SER A 618 25.96 -1.79 -25.05
N CYS A 619 25.51 -2.56 -26.05
CA CYS A 619 26.12 -2.58 -27.37
C CYS A 619 25.93 -1.24 -28.10
N ARG A 620 24.73 -0.64 -28.05
CA ARG A 620 24.47 0.71 -28.62
C ARG A 620 25.39 1.78 -28.05
N VAL A 621 25.64 1.73 -26.74
CA VAL A 621 26.63 2.62 -26.10
C VAL A 621 28.04 2.36 -26.65
N LEU A 622 28.44 1.10 -26.82
CA LEU A 622 29.73 0.78 -27.42
C LEU A 622 29.86 1.24 -28.88
N GLU A 623 28.78 1.21 -29.68
CA GLU A 623 28.76 1.79 -31.03
C GLU A 623 29.10 3.29 -31.00
N SER A 624 28.51 4.04 -30.06
CA SER A 624 28.83 5.46 -29.86
C SER A 624 30.28 5.70 -29.41
N GLU A 625 30.91 4.70 -28.78
CA GLU A 625 32.33 4.72 -28.38
C GLU A 625 33.30 4.28 -29.49
N GLY A 626 32.78 4.01 -30.70
CA GLY A 626 33.54 3.64 -31.89
C GLY A 626 33.81 2.14 -32.05
N PHE A 627 33.05 1.26 -31.37
CA PHE A 627 33.07 -0.17 -31.64
C PHE A 627 32.16 -0.52 -32.81
N LYS A 628 32.54 -1.51 -33.61
CA LYS A 628 31.64 -2.16 -34.56
C LYS A 628 30.82 -3.20 -33.82
N VAL A 629 29.49 -3.11 -33.85
CA VAL A 629 28.61 -4.14 -33.30
C VAL A 629 27.91 -4.87 -34.44
N THR A 630 27.90 -6.20 -34.41
CA THR A 630 27.08 -7.04 -35.28
C THR A 630 25.93 -7.62 -34.49
N TYR A 631 24.71 -7.23 -34.83
CA TYR A 631 23.46 -7.80 -34.31
C TYR A 631 23.02 -8.95 -35.22
N LEU A 632 23.33 -10.18 -34.83
CA LEU A 632 22.96 -11.37 -35.58
C LEU A 632 21.44 -11.57 -35.59
N PRO A 633 20.83 -11.80 -36.76
CA PRO A 633 19.45 -12.24 -36.83
C PRO A 633 19.33 -13.66 -36.28
N VAL A 634 18.10 -14.05 -35.96
CA VAL A 634 17.75 -15.40 -35.57
C VAL A 634 16.87 -16.03 -36.65
N GLN A 635 16.80 -17.35 -36.65
CA GLN A 635 15.82 -18.09 -37.44
C GLN A 635 14.40 -17.85 -36.89
N GLN A 636 13.37 -18.25 -37.65
CA GLN A 636 11.97 -18.08 -37.23
C GLN A 636 11.62 -18.83 -35.93
N ASN A 637 12.38 -19.87 -35.57
CA ASN A 637 12.25 -20.58 -34.29
C ASN A 637 13.06 -19.92 -33.15
N GLY A 638 13.72 -18.79 -33.39
CA GLY A 638 14.52 -18.05 -32.41
C GLY A 638 15.95 -18.57 -32.20
N LEU A 639 16.36 -19.65 -32.87
CA LEU A 639 17.74 -20.15 -32.80
C LEU A 639 18.66 -19.34 -33.73
N ILE A 640 19.92 -19.19 -33.31
CA ILE A 640 20.95 -18.61 -34.20
C ILE A 640 21.41 -19.63 -35.24
N ASP A 641 21.87 -19.14 -36.39
CA ASP A 641 22.64 -19.94 -37.33
C ASP A 641 24.14 -19.93 -36.95
N LEU A 642 24.68 -21.09 -36.60
CA LEU A 642 26.09 -21.25 -36.24
C LEU A 642 27.05 -20.96 -37.41
N GLN A 643 26.64 -21.22 -38.66
CA GLN A 643 27.46 -20.90 -39.83
C GLN A 643 27.55 -19.39 -40.03
N GLN A 644 26.43 -18.69 -39.85
CA GLN A 644 26.40 -17.24 -39.89
C GLN A 644 27.26 -16.66 -38.76
N LEU A 645 27.16 -17.18 -37.53
CA LEU A 645 28.03 -16.79 -36.42
C LEU A 645 29.51 -17.00 -36.76
N GLU A 646 29.88 -18.14 -37.35
CA GLU A 646 31.27 -18.38 -37.75
C GLU A 646 31.76 -17.37 -38.79
N SER A 647 30.93 -17.01 -39.77
CA SER A 647 31.28 -16.08 -40.85
C SER A 647 31.56 -14.66 -40.35
N VAL A 648 30.92 -14.24 -39.26
CA VAL A 648 31.08 -12.88 -38.69
C VAL A 648 32.20 -12.79 -37.65
N LEU A 649 32.73 -13.93 -37.17
CA LEU A 649 33.83 -13.95 -36.22
C LEU A 649 35.15 -13.60 -36.90
N THR A 650 35.62 -12.37 -36.67
CA THR A 650 36.90 -11.86 -37.17
C THR A 650 37.98 -11.82 -36.08
N PRO A 651 39.28 -11.71 -36.43
CA PRO A 651 40.36 -11.50 -35.45
C PRO A 651 40.17 -10.27 -34.55
N ASP A 652 39.47 -9.24 -35.05
CA ASP A 652 39.16 -8.01 -34.34
C ASP A 652 38.01 -8.16 -33.32
N THR A 653 37.36 -9.33 -33.28
CA THR A 653 36.24 -9.61 -32.38
C THR A 653 36.73 -9.82 -30.95
N SER A 654 36.32 -8.94 -30.04
CA SER A 654 36.64 -9.02 -28.60
C SER A 654 35.73 -10.00 -27.89
N ILE A 655 34.42 -9.82 -28.04
CA ILE A 655 33.41 -10.56 -27.30
C ILE A 655 32.21 -10.92 -28.18
N CYS A 656 31.68 -12.12 -27.97
CA CYS A 656 30.39 -12.58 -28.47
C CYS A 656 29.46 -12.75 -27.27
N SER A 657 28.31 -12.07 -27.28
CA SER A 657 27.29 -12.12 -26.24
C SER A 657 26.02 -12.79 -26.77
N ILE A 658 25.71 -13.99 -26.28
CA ILE A 658 24.50 -14.71 -26.67
C ILE A 658 23.88 -15.34 -25.42
N MET A 659 22.65 -14.96 -25.10
CA MET A 659 21.92 -15.43 -23.93
C MET A 659 21.62 -16.92 -23.99
N THR A 660 21.60 -17.58 -22.83
CA THR A 660 21.38 -19.03 -22.74
C THR A 660 19.92 -19.40 -22.99
N VAL A 661 18.98 -18.68 -22.34
CA VAL A 661 17.54 -18.86 -22.49
C VAL A 661 16.90 -17.49 -22.68
N ASN A 662 16.11 -17.33 -23.75
CA ASN A 662 15.41 -16.09 -24.01
C ASN A 662 14.29 -15.84 -22.99
N ASN A 663 14.16 -14.59 -22.51
CA ASN A 663 13.19 -14.22 -21.49
C ASN A 663 11.75 -14.02 -22.00
N GLU A 664 11.52 -13.92 -23.30
CA GLU A 664 10.20 -13.73 -23.91
C GLU A 664 9.64 -15.02 -24.50
N ILE A 665 10.43 -15.74 -25.29
CA ILE A 665 10.01 -16.94 -26.03
C ILE A 665 10.59 -18.25 -25.48
N GLY A 666 11.43 -18.20 -24.44
CA GLY A 666 11.95 -19.39 -23.77
C GLY A 666 12.97 -20.22 -24.57
N VAL A 667 13.31 -19.82 -25.80
CA VAL A 667 14.26 -20.56 -26.66
C VAL A 667 15.63 -20.67 -26.00
N ARG A 668 16.21 -21.88 -26.06
CA ARG A 668 17.51 -22.23 -25.52
C ARG A 668 18.56 -22.29 -26.64
N GLN A 669 19.52 -21.39 -26.60
CA GLN A 669 20.60 -21.35 -27.58
C GLN A 669 21.60 -22.51 -27.38
N PRO A 670 22.30 -22.97 -28.43
CA PRO A 670 23.33 -24.02 -28.36
C PRO A 670 24.64 -23.49 -27.77
N VAL A 671 24.62 -23.17 -26.47
CA VAL A 671 25.72 -22.48 -25.74
C VAL A 671 27.04 -23.25 -25.80
N LYS A 672 27.00 -24.59 -25.78
CA LYS A 672 28.21 -25.43 -25.83
C LYS A 672 28.92 -25.33 -27.18
N GLU A 673 28.16 -25.35 -28.26
CA GLU A 673 28.62 -25.22 -29.64
C GLU A 673 29.16 -23.82 -29.89
N ILE A 674 28.44 -22.79 -29.43
CA ILE A 674 28.86 -21.38 -29.48
C ILE A 674 30.19 -21.20 -28.74
N GLY A 675 30.29 -21.67 -27.50
CA GLY A 675 31.50 -21.56 -26.69
C GLY A 675 32.69 -22.27 -27.32
N LYS A 676 32.49 -23.45 -27.92
CA LYS A 676 33.54 -24.16 -28.68
C LYS A 676 34.02 -23.33 -29.87
N LEU A 677 33.09 -22.73 -30.63
CA LEU A 677 33.41 -21.88 -31.77
C LEU A 677 34.19 -20.63 -31.35
N CYS A 678 33.70 -19.89 -30.35
CA CYS A 678 34.38 -18.70 -29.80
C CYS A 678 35.79 -19.03 -29.28
N ARG A 679 35.94 -20.16 -28.55
CA ARG A 679 37.24 -20.62 -28.06
C ARG A 679 38.21 -20.91 -29.20
N SER A 680 37.75 -21.58 -30.27
CA SER A 680 38.59 -21.91 -31.44
C SER A 680 39.15 -20.67 -32.14
N LYS A 681 38.39 -19.56 -32.16
CA LYS A 681 38.76 -18.28 -32.75
C LYS A 681 39.38 -17.29 -31.75
N LYS A 682 39.61 -17.70 -30.48
CA LYS A 682 40.13 -16.84 -29.39
C LYS A 682 39.29 -15.56 -29.17
N VAL A 683 37.97 -15.70 -29.23
CA VAL A 683 36.99 -14.66 -28.92
C VAL A 683 36.36 -14.97 -27.56
N PHE A 684 36.17 -13.96 -26.71
CA PHE A 684 35.54 -14.19 -25.41
C PHE A 684 34.04 -14.45 -25.58
N PHE A 685 33.52 -15.45 -24.88
CA PHE A 685 32.10 -15.77 -24.90
C PHE A 685 31.41 -15.36 -23.59
N HIS A 686 30.47 -14.43 -23.70
CA HIS A 686 29.54 -14.06 -22.65
C HIS A 686 28.16 -14.67 -22.91
N THR A 687 27.53 -15.20 -21.88
CA THR A 687 26.12 -15.60 -21.94
C THR A 687 25.33 -15.01 -20.78
N ASP A 688 24.21 -14.37 -21.12
CA ASP A 688 23.19 -14.03 -20.13
C ASP A 688 22.43 -15.30 -19.76
N ALA A 689 22.64 -15.78 -18.54
CA ALA A 689 22.01 -16.98 -18.01
C ALA A 689 20.96 -16.67 -16.92
N ALA A 690 20.49 -15.42 -16.82
CA ALA A 690 19.49 -15.03 -15.81
C ALA A 690 18.23 -15.90 -15.84
N GLN A 691 17.78 -16.30 -17.04
CA GLN A 691 16.63 -17.19 -17.20
C GLN A 691 16.98 -18.69 -17.23
N ALA A 692 18.26 -19.06 -17.16
CA ALA A 692 18.71 -20.45 -17.31
C ALA A 692 19.22 -21.05 -15.99
N VAL A 693 19.93 -20.26 -15.19
CA VAL A 693 20.53 -20.71 -13.92
C VAL A 693 19.44 -21.24 -12.99
N GLY A 694 19.70 -22.41 -12.41
CA GLY A 694 18.78 -23.11 -11.50
C GLY A 694 17.61 -23.82 -12.19
N LYS A 695 17.51 -23.78 -13.52
CA LYS A 695 16.40 -24.36 -14.29
C LYS A 695 16.86 -25.40 -15.30
N ILE A 696 18.04 -25.19 -15.88
CA ILE A 696 18.72 -26.16 -16.75
C ILE A 696 20.14 -26.38 -16.25
N PRO A 697 20.72 -27.57 -16.48
CA PRO A 697 22.11 -27.84 -16.12
C PRO A 697 23.06 -26.91 -16.87
N LEU A 698 23.93 -26.22 -16.13
CA LEU A 698 24.97 -25.35 -16.67
C LEU A 698 26.32 -25.75 -16.08
N ASN A 699 27.31 -25.94 -16.95
CA ASN A 699 28.69 -26.14 -16.54
C ASN A 699 29.58 -25.21 -17.37
N VAL A 700 30.16 -24.21 -16.72
CA VAL A 700 30.96 -23.18 -17.40
C VAL A 700 32.16 -23.78 -18.14
N ASN A 701 32.76 -24.84 -17.63
CA ASN A 701 33.92 -25.51 -18.24
C ASN A 701 33.52 -26.33 -19.46
N ASP A 702 32.50 -27.18 -19.34
CA ASP A 702 32.03 -28.01 -20.46
C ASP A 702 31.48 -27.19 -21.62
N MET A 703 30.90 -26.02 -21.31
CA MET A 703 30.33 -25.10 -22.29
C MET A 703 31.32 -24.04 -22.79
N ASN A 704 32.57 -24.05 -22.34
CA ASN A 704 33.61 -23.08 -22.71
C ASN A 704 33.24 -21.60 -22.47
N ILE A 705 32.38 -21.31 -21.49
CA ILE A 705 31.90 -19.95 -21.21
C ILE A 705 33.01 -19.13 -20.56
N ASP A 706 33.22 -17.88 -20.99
CA ASP A 706 34.23 -16.99 -20.40
C ASP A 706 33.61 -16.03 -19.37
N LEU A 707 32.38 -15.57 -19.62
CA LEU A 707 31.59 -14.75 -18.70
C LEU A 707 30.13 -15.21 -18.66
N MET A 708 29.50 -15.20 -17.48
CA MET A 708 28.09 -15.57 -17.32
C MET A 708 27.38 -14.65 -16.33
N SER A 709 26.23 -14.10 -16.74
CA SER A 709 25.39 -13.26 -15.89
C SER A 709 24.31 -14.07 -15.17
N ILE A 710 24.12 -13.78 -13.88
CA ILE A 710 23.19 -14.48 -12.96
C ILE A 710 22.35 -13.42 -12.23
N SER A 711 21.05 -13.70 -12.01
CA SER A 711 20.13 -12.82 -11.28
C SER A 711 19.35 -13.57 -10.20
N GLY A 712 19.41 -13.14 -8.95
CA GLY A 712 18.75 -13.81 -7.80
C GLY A 712 17.25 -13.99 -7.94
N HIS A 713 16.54 -12.93 -8.33
CA HIS A 713 15.08 -12.93 -8.38
C HIS A 713 14.46 -13.69 -9.56
N LYS A 714 15.28 -14.39 -10.34
CA LYS A 714 14.83 -15.35 -11.37
C LYS A 714 14.98 -16.81 -10.90
N LEU A 715 15.55 -17.05 -9.72
CA LEU A 715 15.70 -18.38 -9.10
C LEU A 715 15.15 -18.41 -7.67
N TYR A 716 14.05 -17.71 -7.41
CA TYR A 716 13.41 -17.63 -6.08
C TYR A 716 14.28 -16.98 -5.00
N GLY A 717 15.33 -16.24 -5.40
CA GLY A 717 16.14 -15.40 -4.54
C GLY A 717 15.65 -13.96 -4.42
N PRO A 718 16.33 -13.11 -3.65
CA PRO A 718 15.95 -11.71 -3.50
C PRO A 718 16.22 -10.87 -4.76
N LYS A 719 15.44 -9.80 -4.90
CA LYS A 719 15.68 -8.74 -5.89
C LYS A 719 16.86 -7.87 -5.44
N GLY A 720 17.55 -7.24 -6.40
CA GLY A 720 18.69 -6.36 -6.12
C GLY A 720 20.02 -7.08 -5.87
N ILE A 721 20.12 -8.36 -6.21
CA ILE A 721 21.38 -9.11 -6.21
C ILE A 721 21.52 -9.99 -7.46
N GLY A 722 22.74 -10.09 -7.94
CA GLY A 722 23.16 -11.01 -8.98
C GLY A 722 24.61 -11.41 -8.80
N ALA A 723 25.10 -12.18 -9.77
CA ALA A 723 26.50 -12.55 -9.84
C ALA A 723 26.97 -12.56 -11.30
N LEU A 724 28.24 -12.23 -11.49
CA LEU A 724 28.96 -12.36 -12.74
C LEU A 724 30.06 -13.39 -12.55
N TYR A 725 30.00 -14.48 -13.31
CA TYR A 725 31.12 -15.39 -13.48
C TYR A 725 32.15 -14.76 -14.42
N ILE A 726 33.42 -14.78 -14.03
CA ILE A 726 34.55 -14.37 -14.85
C ILE A 726 35.62 -15.45 -14.80
N ARG A 727 35.84 -16.11 -15.94
CA ARG A 727 36.81 -17.18 -16.07
C ARG A 727 38.23 -16.70 -15.73
N ARG A 728 38.90 -17.45 -14.85
CA ARG A 728 40.31 -17.21 -14.48
C ARG A 728 41.29 -18.00 -15.32
N ARG A 729 40.90 -19.14 -15.90
CA ARG A 729 41.75 -19.97 -16.76
C ARG A 729 40.98 -20.49 -18.00
N PRO A 730 41.42 -20.11 -19.22
CA PRO A 730 42.33 -18.98 -19.52
C PRO A 730 41.81 -17.65 -18.95
N ARG A 731 42.74 -16.75 -18.60
CA ARG A 731 42.39 -15.53 -17.83
C ARG A 731 41.65 -14.51 -18.69
N VAL A 732 40.43 -14.20 -18.29
CA VAL A 732 39.66 -13.06 -18.80
C VAL A 732 40.01 -11.82 -17.97
N ARG A 733 40.14 -10.67 -18.63
CA ARG A 733 40.30 -9.37 -17.98
C ARG A 733 39.21 -8.43 -18.45
N ILE A 734 38.80 -7.55 -17.56
CA ILE A 734 37.75 -6.56 -17.83
C ILE A 734 38.14 -5.22 -17.22
N ASP A 735 37.65 -4.16 -17.84
CA ASP A 735 37.71 -2.81 -17.31
C ASP A 735 36.52 -2.59 -16.34
N PRO A 736 36.75 -2.27 -15.06
CA PRO A 736 35.69 -2.06 -14.09
C PRO A 736 34.80 -0.88 -14.45
N ILE A 737 33.46 -1.06 -14.37
CA ILE A 737 32.52 0.04 -14.59
C ILE A 737 32.32 0.85 -13.30
N GLN A 738 32.25 0.17 -12.16
CA GLN A 738 32.00 0.79 -10.86
C GLN A 738 33.32 1.01 -10.11
N THR A 739 33.75 2.26 -10.06
CA THR A 739 34.98 2.70 -9.38
C THR A 739 34.77 2.87 -7.87
N GLY A 740 35.80 2.55 -7.07
CA GLY A 740 35.78 2.66 -5.61
C GLY A 740 36.91 1.86 -4.96
N GLY A 741 36.72 1.45 -3.70
CA GLY A 741 37.76 0.85 -2.84
C GLY A 741 38.28 -0.54 -3.23
N GLY A 742 38.04 -1.01 -4.46
CA GLY A 742 38.66 -2.23 -4.97
C GLY A 742 38.03 -3.54 -4.49
N GLN A 743 36.80 -3.48 -3.96
CA GLN A 743 36.04 -4.68 -3.59
C GLN A 743 35.81 -5.61 -4.80
N GLU A 744 35.45 -6.86 -4.52
CA GLU A 744 35.25 -7.90 -5.54
C GLU A 744 36.43 -7.96 -6.54
N ARG A 745 37.66 -8.00 -6.00
CA ARG A 745 38.90 -8.17 -6.76
C ARG A 745 39.14 -7.04 -7.79
N ASN A 746 38.80 -5.81 -7.43
CA ASN A 746 38.83 -4.60 -8.27
C ASN A 746 37.88 -4.61 -9.46
N VAL A 747 36.94 -5.56 -9.56
CA VAL A 747 35.97 -5.61 -10.67
C VAL A 747 34.72 -4.79 -10.35
N ARG A 748 34.23 -4.87 -9.12
CA ARG A 748 32.97 -4.26 -8.70
C ARG A 748 33.13 -3.68 -7.30
N SER A 749 33.44 -2.39 -7.23
CA SER A 749 33.62 -1.70 -5.96
C SER A 749 32.30 -1.49 -5.22
N GLY A 750 32.35 -1.28 -3.90
CA GLY A 750 31.19 -1.02 -3.04
C GLY A 750 30.95 -2.13 -2.02
N THR A 751 30.23 -1.80 -0.96
CA THR A 751 29.90 -2.75 0.11
C THR A 751 29.13 -3.94 -0.46
N VAL A 752 29.52 -5.15 -0.08
CA VAL A 752 28.82 -6.37 -0.49
C VAL A 752 27.61 -6.54 0.43
N PRO A 753 26.38 -6.61 -0.10
CA PRO A 753 25.18 -6.68 0.74
C PRO A 753 24.99 -8.10 1.27
N THR A 754 25.58 -8.40 2.43
CA THR A 754 25.61 -9.74 3.06
C THR A 754 24.26 -10.45 3.04
N PRO A 755 23.12 -9.85 3.47
CA PRO A 755 21.84 -10.55 3.48
C PRO A 755 21.40 -10.98 2.08
N LEU A 756 21.59 -10.13 1.06
CA LEU A 756 21.20 -10.45 -0.30
C LEU A 756 22.09 -11.52 -0.93
N VAL A 757 23.39 -11.49 -0.62
CA VAL A 757 24.34 -12.52 -1.05
C VAL A 757 24.00 -13.87 -0.44
N VAL A 758 23.68 -13.90 0.86
CA VAL A 758 23.22 -15.13 1.54
C VAL A 758 21.94 -15.65 0.88
N GLY A 759 20.98 -14.76 0.61
CA GLY A 759 19.76 -15.15 -0.09
C GLY A 759 20.02 -15.74 -1.49
N LEU A 760 20.94 -15.14 -2.26
CA LEU A 760 21.35 -15.68 -3.56
C LEU A 760 22.05 -17.04 -3.42
N GLY A 761 22.95 -17.20 -2.46
CA GLY A 761 23.66 -18.45 -2.20
C GLY A 761 22.71 -19.58 -1.82
N THR A 762 21.76 -19.32 -0.92
CA THR A 762 20.72 -20.29 -0.54
C THR A 762 19.81 -20.61 -1.72
N ALA A 763 19.40 -19.63 -2.52
CA ALA A 763 18.61 -19.88 -3.71
C ALA A 763 19.35 -20.79 -4.72
N CYS A 764 20.65 -20.57 -4.93
CA CYS A 764 21.47 -21.42 -5.80
C CYS A 764 21.59 -22.85 -5.26
N GLN A 765 21.75 -23.02 -3.94
CA GLN A 765 21.79 -24.34 -3.30
C GLN A 765 20.47 -25.10 -3.49
N LEU A 766 19.34 -24.46 -3.19
CA LEU A 766 18.02 -25.08 -3.38
C LEU A 766 17.75 -25.41 -4.84
N ALA A 767 18.21 -24.55 -5.75
CA ALA A 767 18.10 -24.81 -7.17
C ALA A 767 18.94 -26.02 -7.59
N GLU A 768 20.15 -26.22 -7.05
CA GLU A 768 20.97 -27.42 -7.30
C GLU A 768 20.25 -28.70 -6.85
N GLU A 769 19.64 -28.68 -5.66
CA GLU A 769 18.95 -29.82 -5.05
C GLU A 769 17.63 -30.16 -5.78
N GLU A 770 16.86 -29.15 -6.20
CA GLU A 770 15.49 -29.33 -6.70
C GLU A 770 15.35 -29.23 -8.22
N MET A 771 16.42 -28.89 -8.97
CA MET A 771 16.36 -28.62 -10.42
C MET A 771 15.64 -29.72 -11.21
N SER A 772 15.98 -30.98 -10.93
CA SER A 772 15.43 -32.14 -11.66
C SER A 772 13.94 -32.31 -11.40
N TYR A 773 13.52 -32.12 -10.15
CA TYR A 773 12.11 -32.19 -9.75
C TYR A 773 11.31 -31.04 -10.37
N ASP A 774 11.81 -29.81 -10.23
CA ASP A 774 11.17 -28.62 -10.78
C ASP A 774 11.04 -28.71 -12.30
N GLN A 775 12.08 -29.17 -12.99
CA GLN A 775 12.05 -29.35 -14.44
C GLN A 775 10.95 -30.32 -14.86
N GLN A 776 10.87 -31.52 -14.26
CA GLN A 776 9.86 -32.52 -14.62
C GLN A 776 8.43 -31.99 -14.39
N ARG A 777 8.22 -31.32 -13.25
CA ARG A 777 6.91 -30.77 -12.87
C ARG A 777 6.50 -29.63 -13.78
N ILE A 778 7.40 -28.68 -14.04
CA ILE A 778 7.16 -27.53 -14.92
C ILE A 778 6.92 -28.00 -16.36
N SER A 779 7.67 -28.97 -16.87
CA SER A 779 7.43 -29.55 -18.20
C SER A 779 6.05 -30.20 -18.32
N LYS A 780 5.56 -30.89 -17.27
CA LYS A 780 4.19 -31.44 -17.23
C LYS A 780 3.14 -30.34 -17.29
N LEU A 781 3.31 -29.27 -16.51
CA LEU A 781 2.39 -28.12 -16.47
C LEU A 781 2.38 -27.34 -17.80
N ALA A 782 3.56 -27.10 -18.38
CA ALA A 782 3.69 -26.42 -19.66
C ALA A 782 3.03 -27.21 -20.80
N LYS A 783 3.25 -28.53 -20.84
CA LYS A 783 2.58 -29.41 -21.80
C LYS A 783 1.07 -29.36 -21.63
N ARG A 784 0.57 -29.41 -20.39
CA ARG A 784 -0.86 -29.29 -20.08
C ARG A 784 -1.46 -27.98 -20.59
N LEU A 785 -0.77 -26.85 -20.36
CA LEU A 785 -1.16 -25.53 -20.84
C LEU A 785 -1.22 -25.48 -22.37
N ILE A 786 -0.13 -25.87 -23.04
CA ILE A 786 -0.04 -25.84 -24.51
C ILE A 786 -1.09 -26.77 -25.14
N ASP A 787 -1.16 -28.03 -24.72
CA ASP A 787 -2.12 -28.99 -25.27
C ASP A 787 -3.57 -28.55 -25.01
N GLY A 788 -3.85 -27.97 -23.83
CA GLY A 788 -5.17 -27.49 -23.45
C GLY A 788 -5.65 -26.31 -24.29
N LEU A 789 -4.76 -25.35 -24.56
CA LEU A 789 -5.06 -24.18 -25.39
C LEU A 789 -5.13 -24.56 -26.88
N SER A 790 -4.13 -25.27 -27.41
CA SER A 790 -4.06 -25.63 -28.83
C SER A 790 -5.20 -26.56 -29.29
N LYS A 791 -5.75 -27.41 -28.40
CA LYS A 791 -6.91 -28.26 -28.75
C LYS A 791 -8.24 -27.51 -28.75
N ARG A 792 -8.36 -26.43 -27.97
CA ARG A 792 -9.64 -25.72 -27.73
C ARG A 792 -9.74 -24.38 -28.48
N CYS A 793 -8.61 -23.84 -28.93
CA CYS A 793 -8.51 -22.61 -29.72
C CYS A 793 -7.82 -22.90 -31.05
N THR A 794 -8.46 -22.52 -32.16
CA THR A 794 -7.83 -22.55 -33.49
C THR A 794 -6.87 -21.37 -33.66
N ASN A 795 -5.95 -21.45 -34.62
CA ASN A 795 -5.04 -20.34 -34.97
C ASN A 795 -4.24 -19.80 -33.78
N VAL A 796 -3.71 -20.71 -32.95
CA VAL A 796 -2.76 -20.41 -31.87
C VAL A 796 -1.38 -20.85 -32.33
N ILE A 797 -0.41 -19.95 -32.27
CA ILE A 797 0.97 -20.19 -32.73
C ILE A 797 1.90 -20.14 -31.52
N LEU A 798 2.73 -21.16 -31.36
CA LEU A 798 3.82 -21.13 -30.38
C LEU A 798 5.00 -20.35 -30.95
N ASN A 799 5.45 -19.32 -30.23
CA ASN A 799 6.60 -18.53 -30.61
C ASN A 799 7.88 -19.17 -30.06
N GLY A 800 8.83 -19.45 -30.96
CA GLY A 800 10.09 -20.12 -30.65
C GLY A 800 10.09 -21.62 -30.97
N ASP A 801 11.22 -22.28 -30.72
CA ASP A 801 11.41 -23.70 -30.99
C ASP A 801 10.65 -24.61 -30.02
N ALA A 802 9.98 -25.63 -30.54
CA ALA A 802 9.19 -26.56 -29.73
C ALA A 802 10.04 -27.53 -28.88
N GLN A 803 11.28 -27.80 -29.28
CA GLN A 803 12.18 -28.77 -28.64
C GLN A 803 13.31 -28.07 -27.88
N ALA A 804 13.95 -27.08 -28.50
CA ALA A 804 15.05 -26.31 -27.95
C ALA A 804 14.55 -25.11 -27.13
N ARG A 805 13.77 -25.36 -26.07
CA ARG A 805 13.24 -24.33 -25.17
C ARG A 805 13.32 -24.71 -23.70
N TYR A 806 13.13 -23.70 -22.85
CA TYR A 806 12.78 -23.88 -21.45
C TYR A 806 11.26 -23.92 -21.30
N ASP A 807 10.72 -25.04 -20.82
CA ASP A 807 9.27 -25.26 -20.77
C ASP A 807 8.51 -24.31 -19.83
N GLY A 808 9.16 -23.74 -18.81
CA GLY A 808 8.49 -22.80 -17.92
C GLY A 808 8.23 -21.41 -18.52
N CYS A 809 8.66 -21.16 -19.77
CA CYS A 809 8.36 -19.94 -20.51
C CYS A 809 7.62 -20.32 -21.79
N VAL A 810 6.30 -20.13 -21.79
CA VAL A 810 5.42 -20.46 -22.93
C VAL A 810 4.93 -19.16 -23.55
N ASN A 811 5.24 -18.92 -24.82
CA ASN A 811 4.79 -17.74 -25.54
C ASN A 811 3.90 -18.14 -26.72
N LEU A 812 2.64 -17.67 -26.71
CA LEU A 812 1.63 -18.03 -27.69
C LEU A 812 1.04 -16.77 -28.33
N SER A 813 0.98 -16.73 -29.66
CA SER A 813 0.20 -15.75 -30.42
C SER A 813 -1.20 -16.28 -30.68
N PHE A 814 -2.20 -15.43 -30.42
CA PHE A 814 -3.60 -15.74 -30.69
C PHE A 814 -4.07 -14.89 -31.87
N ALA A 815 -4.11 -15.47 -33.07
CA ALA A 815 -4.49 -14.70 -34.26
C ALA A 815 -5.91 -14.11 -34.14
N TYR A 816 -6.09 -12.95 -34.78
CA TYR A 816 -7.36 -12.21 -34.94
C TYR A 816 -7.93 -11.58 -33.67
N ILE A 817 -7.12 -11.44 -32.62
CA ILE A 817 -7.46 -10.68 -31.42
C ILE A 817 -6.32 -9.75 -31.05
N GLU A 818 -6.64 -8.67 -30.37
CA GLU A 818 -5.63 -7.76 -29.80
C GLU A 818 -5.17 -8.29 -28.43
N GLY A 819 -3.84 -8.35 -28.21
CA GLY A 819 -3.28 -8.92 -26.97
C GLY A 819 -3.57 -8.10 -25.71
N GLU A 820 -3.67 -6.77 -25.81
CA GLU A 820 -4.05 -5.92 -24.68
C GLU A 820 -5.48 -6.21 -24.21
N SER A 821 -6.41 -6.31 -25.15
CA SER A 821 -7.79 -6.73 -24.89
C SER A 821 -7.85 -8.11 -24.21
N LEU A 822 -7.00 -9.06 -24.61
CA LEU A 822 -6.90 -10.37 -23.96
C LEU A 822 -6.30 -10.28 -22.54
N LEU A 823 -5.25 -9.48 -22.32
CA LEU A 823 -4.68 -9.25 -20.99
C LEU A 823 -5.69 -8.60 -20.04
N MET A 824 -6.45 -7.61 -20.52
CA MET A 824 -7.52 -6.96 -19.75
C MET A 824 -8.65 -7.94 -19.41
N ALA A 825 -8.99 -8.85 -20.33
CA ALA A 825 -9.97 -9.90 -20.09
C ALA A 825 -9.49 -10.91 -19.04
N LEU A 826 -8.19 -11.26 -19.05
CA LEU A 826 -7.56 -12.19 -18.11
C LEU A 826 -7.10 -11.52 -16.80
N LYS A 827 -7.84 -10.55 -16.27
CA LYS A 827 -7.49 -9.79 -15.05
C LYS A 827 -7.23 -10.63 -13.79
N ASP A 828 -7.80 -11.84 -13.74
CA ASP A 828 -7.63 -12.77 -12.62
C ASP A 828 -6.32 -13.60 -12.73
N ILE A 829 -5.51 -13.35 -13.77
CA ILE A 829 -4.26 -14.06 -14.06
C ILE A 829 -3.19 -13.03 -14.44
N ALA A 830 -2.14 -12.93 -13.64
CA ALA A 830 -0.99 -12.07 -13.93
C ALA A 830 -0.15 -12.68 -15.06
N LEU A 831 -0.15 -12.02 -16.22
CA LEU A 831 0.52 -12.42 -17.45
C LEU A 831 1.28 -11.23 -18.06
N SER A 832 2.01 -11.46 -19.14
CA SER A 832 2.69 -10.40 -19.89
C SER A 832 2.59 -10.64 -21.40
N SER A 833 2.46 -9.58 -22.21
CA SER A 833 2.52 -9.65 -23.69
C SER A 833 3.94 -9.49 -24.25
N GLY A 834 4.93 -9.22 -23.39
CA GLY A 834 6.34 -9.02 -23.78
C GLY A 834 7.28 -9.15 -22.58
N SER A 835 8.46 -8.53 -22.63
CA SER A 835 9.27 -8.39 -21.41
C SER A 835 8.70 -7.32 -20.48
N ALA A 836 8.70 -7.58 -19.17
CA ALA A 836 8.27 -6.60 -18.16
C ALA A 836 9.08 -5.29 -18.21
N CYS A 837 10.28 -5.32 -18.81
CA CYS A 837 11.13 -4.14 -19.01
C CYS A 837 10.69 -3.28 -20.21
N THR A 838 9.77 -3.76 -21.05
CA THR A 838 9.18 -3.04 -22.19
C THR A 838 7.67 -2.88 -22.09
N SER A 839 7.03 -3.31 -21.00
CA SER A 839 5.57 -3.28 -20.82
C SER A 839 4.96 -1.87 -20.74
N ALA A 840 5.79 -0.82 -20.69
CA ALA A 840 5.35 0.58 -20.71
C ALA A 840 5.33 1.21 -22.12
N SER A 841 5.86 0.54 -23.14
CA SER A 841 5.83 1.01 -24.53
C SER A 841 4.82 0.23 -25.35
N LEU A 842 3.98 0.93 -26.11
CA LEU A 842 2.99 0.35 -27.03
C LEU A 842 3.61 -0.35 -28.26
N GLU A 843 4.94 -0.43 -28.35
CA GLU A 843 5.61 -1.05 -29.48
C GLU A 843 5.57 -2.59 -29.41
N PRO A 844 5.37 -3.28 -30.55
CA PRO A 844 5.40 -4.74 -30.59
C PRO A 844 6.77 -5.27 -30.17
N SER A 845 6.77 -6.45 -29.54
CA SER A 845 7.99 -7.11 -29.07
C SER A 845 9.05 -7.16 -30.18
N TYR A 846 10.22 -6.58 -29.91
CA TYR A 846 11.36 -6.63 -30.83
C TYR A 846 11.87 -8.07 -31.01
N VAL A 847 11.63 -8.96 -30.04
CA VAL A 847 11.96 -10.39 -30.14
C VAL A 847 11.04 -11.07 -31.15
N LEU A 848 9.73 -10.81 -31.07
CA LEU A 848 8.76 -11.40 -32.02
C LEU A 848 8.98 -10.87 -33.45
N ARG A 849 9.29 -9.58 -33.60
CA ARG A 849 9.70 -9.03 -34.90
C ARG A 849 10.99 -9.67 -35.42
N ALA A 850 11.97 -9.95 -34.56
CA ALA A 850 13.24 -10.58 -34.96
C ALA A 850 13.08 -12.02 -35.46
N ILE A 851 12.06 -12.77 -34.98
CA ILE A 851 11.73 -14.10 -35.52
C ILE A 851 10.80 -14.03 -36.75
N GLY A 852 10.44 -12.82 -37.22
CA GLY A 852 9.62 -12.61 -38.39
C GLY A 852 8.12 -12.79 -38.16
N ALA A 853 7.63 -12.61 -36.92
CA ALA A 853 6.21 -12.53 -36.67
C ALA A 853 5.65 -11.23 -37.28
N ASP A 854 4.53 -11.34 -38.01
CA ASP A 854 3.76 -10.20 -38.51
C ASP A 854 3.37 -9.29 -37.31
N ASP A 855 3.33 -7.96 -37.49
CA ASP A 855 3.10 -7.01 -36.38
C ASP A 855 1.78 -7.32 -35.62
N ASP A 856 0.72 -7.69 -36.35
CA ASP A 856 -0.57 -8.10 -35.76
C ASP A 856 -0.42 -9.32 -34.84
N LEU A 857 0.39 -10.31 -35.25
CA LEU A 857 0.67 -11.49 -34.44
C LEU A 857 1.53 -11.13 -33.23
N ALA A 858 2.51 -10.25 -33.39
CA ALA A 858 3.33 -9.77 -32.29
C ALA A 858 2.49 -9.05 -31.21
N HIS A 859 1.50 -8.25 -31.60
CA HIS A 859 0.56 -7.60 -30.68
C HIS A 859 -0.42 -8.56 -30.00
N SER A 860 -0.70 -9.72 -30.61
CA SER A 860 -1.62 -10.74 -30.09
C SER A 860 -0.95 -11.83 -29.23
N SER A 861 0.30 -11.61 -28.83
CA SER A 861 1.13 -12.60 -28.15
C SER A 861 1.09 -12.48 -26.64
N ILE A 862 1.01 -13.61 -25.95
CA ILE A 862 0.98 -13.70 -24.48
C ILE A 862 2.06 -14.68 -24.02
N ARG A 863 2.84 -14.26 -23.03
CA ARG A 863 3.82 -15.06 -22.31
C ARG A 863 3.22 -15.55 -20.99
N PHE A 864 3.16 -16.87 -20.85
CA PHE A 864 2.82 -17.59 -19.63
C PHE A 864 4.09 -18.10 -18.96
N GLY A 865 4.34 -17.62 -17.75
CA GLY A 865 5.52 -17.95 -16.95
C GLY A 865 5.21 -18.86 -15.78
N ILE A 866 5.55 -20.14 -15.94
CA ILE A 866 5.31 -21.20 -14.96
C ILE A 866 6.53 -21.32 -14.03
N GLY A 867 6.26 -21.36 -12.72
CA GLY A 867 7.28 -21.45 -11.67
C GLY A 867 7.08 -22.64 -10.71
N ARG A 868 7.91 -22.67 -9.67
CA ARG A 868 7.96 -23.70 -8.61
C ARG A 868 6.63 -23.85 -7.86
N PHE A 869 5.92 -22.76 -7.68
CA PHE A 869 4.68 -22.74 -6.90
C PHE A 869 3.41 -22.84 -7.78
N SER A 870 3.54 -22.80 -9.11
CA SER A 870 2.38 -22.95 -10.01
C SER A 870 1.79 -24.35 -9.89
N THR A 871 0.47 -24.49 -9.85
CA THR A 871 -0.24 -25.77 -9.63
C THR A 871 -1.02 -26.25 -10.85
N GLU A 872 -1.42 -27.52 -10.87
CA GLU A 872 -2.25 -28.07 -11.97
C GLU A 872 -3.61 -27.35 -12.05
N GLN A 873 -4.20 -27.00 -10.91
CA GLN A 873 -5.47 -26.28 -10.82
C GLN A 873 -5.36 -24.88 -11.41
N GLU A 874 -4.26 -24.17 -11.16
CA GLU A 874 -4.02 -22.84 -11.73
C GLU A 874 -3.87 -22.90 -13.26
N ILE A 875 -3.20 -23.94 -13.77
CA ILE A 875 -3.08 -24.16 -15.21
C ILE A 875 -4.44 -24.47 -15.84
N ASP A 876 -5.27 -25.29 -15.20
CA ASP A 876 -6.61 -25.61 -15.68
C ASP A 876 -7.52 -24.39 -15.73
N TYR A 877 -7.53 -23.61 -14.66
CA TYR A 877 -8.26 -22.34 -14.60
C TYR A 877 -7.80 -21.38 -15.70
N THR A 878 -6.48 -21.30 -15.92
CA THR A 878 -5.90 -20.47 -16.98
C THR A 878 -6.35 -20.93 -18.37
N ILE A 879 -6.31 -22.23 -18.65
CA ILE A 879 -6.79 -22.78 -19.92
C ILE A 879 -8.27 -22.43 -20.13
N GLU A 880 -9.10 -22.62 -19.12
CA GLU A 880 -10.53 -22.33 -19.20
C GLU A 880 -10.80 -20.86 -19.51
N LYS A 881 -10.21 -19.95 -18.74
CA LYS A 881 -10.41 -18.50 -18.90
C LYS A 881 -9.82 -17.98 -20.20
N THR A 882 -8.63 -18.42 -20.59
CA THR A 882 -8.04 -18.01 -21.87
C THR A 882 -8.91 -18.48 -23.04
N VAL A 883 -9.43 -19.72 -23.04
CA VAL A 883 -10.31 -20.20 -24.11
C VAL A 883 -11.61 -19.41 -24.16
N GLU A 884 -12.23 -19.16 -23.01
CA GLU A 884 -13.46 -18.36 -22.89
C GLU A 884 -13.27 -16.97 -23.51
N HIS A 885 -12.23 -16.25 -23.09
CA HIS A 885 -11.98 -14.89 -23.53
C HIS A 885 -11.48 -14.78 -24.97
N VAL A 886 -10.66 -15.72 -25.44
CA VAL A 886 -10.24 -15.76 -26.85
C VAL A 886 -11.45 -15.93 -27.77
N LYS A 887 -12.40 -16.82 -27.44
CA LYS A 887 -13.62 -17.01 -28.23
C LYS A 887 -14.47 -15.74 -28.26
N ARG A 888 -14.73 -15.16 -27.09
CA ARG A 888 -15.51 -13.93 -26.96
C ARG A 888 -14.89 -12.76 -27.73
N LEU A 889 -13.57 -12.58 -27.65
CA LEU A 889 -12.87 -11.50 -28.38
C LEU A 889 -12.90 -11.74 -29.90
N ARG A 890 -12.83 -12.99 -30.35
CA ARG A 890 -12.98 -13.34 -31.77
C ARG A 890 -14.37 -13.08 -32.30
N GLU A 891 -15.42 -13.35 -31.52
CA GLU A 891 -16.82 -13.02 -31.88
C GLU A 891 -17.03 -11.51 -32.11
N MET A 892 -16.22 -10.66 -31.47
CA MET A 892 -16.26 -9.21 -31.62
C MET A 892 -15.26 -8.68 -32.66
N SER A 893 -14.41 -9.54 -33.24
CA SER A 893 -13.31 -9.13 -34.11
C SER A 893 -13.73 -9.17 -35.58
N PRO A 894 -13.69 -8.03 -36.30
CA PRO A 894 -14.01 -8.01 -37.73
C PRO A 894 -12.99 -8.81 -38.56
N LEU A 895 -11.73 -8.92 -38.11
CA LEU A 895 -10.72 -9.76 -38.76
C LEU A 895 -11.09 -11.24 -38.69
N TRP A 896 -11.71 -11.68 -37.60
CA TRP A 896 -12.15 -13.06 -37.44
C TRP A 896 -13.35 -13.37 -38.34
N GLU A 897 -14.32 -12.45 -38.43
CA GLU A 897 -15.49 -12.56 -39.32
C GLU A 897 -15.06 -12.72 -40.78
N MET A 898 -14.15 -11.87 -41.27
CA MET A 898 -13.61 -11.94 -42.63
C MET A 898 -12.94 -13.30 -42.93
N VAL A 899 -12.20 -13.86 -41.97
CA VAL A 899 -11.55 -15.17 -42.14
C VAL A 899 -12.57 -16.31 -42.16
N GLN A 900 -13.63 -16.22 -41.36
CA GLN A 900 -14.74 -17.20 -41.40
C GLN A 900 -15.49 -17.16 -42.74
N GLU A 901 -15.59 -15.99 -43.36
CA GLU A 901 -16.15 -15.80 -44.70
C GLU A 901 -15.20 -16.24 -45.84
N GLY A 902 -13.96 -16.64 -45.51
CA GLY A 902 -12.95 -17.09 -46.47
C GLY A 902 -12.19 -15.96 -47.18
N ILE A 903 -12.24 -14.73 -46.64
CA ILE A 903 -11.53 -13.57 -47.18
C ILE A 903 -10.07 -13.60 -46.70
N ASP A 904 -9.13 -13.46 -47.63
CA ASP A 904 -7.71 -13.32 -47.30
C ASP A 904 -7.41 -11.90 -46.81
N ILE A 905 -7.10 -11.77 -45.52
CA ILE A 905 -6.75 -10.49 -44.88
C ILE A 905 -5.56 -9.80 -45.57
N LYS A 906 -4.61 -10.56 -46.13
CA LYS A 906 -3.44 -9.99 -46.83
C LYS A 906 -3.80 -9.35 -48.17
N SER A 907 -5.01 -9.61 -48.68
CA SER A 907 -5.52 -8.97 -49.90
C SER A 907 -6.21 -7.62 -49.66
N ILE A 908 -6.48 -7.28 -48.39
CA ILE A 908 -7.16 -6.03 -48.01
C ILE A 908 -6.17 -4.86 -47.98
N LYS A 909 -6.51 -3.76 -48.65
CA LYS A 909 -5.74 -2.52 -48.60
C LYS A 909 -6.17 -1.69 -47.40
N TRP A 910 -5.40 -1.77 -46.32
CA TRP A 910 -5.60 -0.95 -45.12
C TRP A 910 -5.22 0.52 -45.37
N SER A 911 -6.04 1.46 -44.91
CA SER A 911 -5.70 2.89 -44.93
C SER A 911 -4.69 3.20 -43.82
N GLN A 912 -3.49 3.67 -44.17
CA GLN A 912 -2.51 4.15 -43.20
C GLN A 912 -3.02 5.46 -42.56
N HIS A 913 -3.08 5.49 -41.23
CA HIS A 913 -3.35 6.70 -40.43
C HIS A 913 -2.09 7.18 -39.73
#